data_AF-A0AAI9XRS5-F1
#
_entry.id   AF-A0AAI9XRS5-F1
#
_cell.length_a   1.000
_cell.length_b   1.000
_cell.length_c   1.000
_cell.angle_alpha   90.00
_cell.angle_beta   90.00
_cell.angle_gamma   90.00
#
_symmetry.space_group_name_H-M   'P 1'
#
loop_
_entity.id
_entity.type
_entity.pdbx_description
1 polymer ?
#
loop_
_entity_poly.entity_id
_entity_poly.type
_entity_poly.pdbx_seq_one_letter_code
_entity_poly.pdbx_strand_id
1 'polypeptide(L)'
;MATPKRRKVETSEGSRPMSAFALRQQLLSASPSLSPAPQAESQPAPDAQVSTPTPTPKVRSPAKGRSSKRVASAEDEAIQHTPQTKPEQSASAPIAGTTESNPIADPDEINPSKIGPQQFSTFRPIKRFLVLGSYGIKVLDGEITIAGASVRPPDGIKWVHAPHCHAIPVLRCSEETRLELHPHPQGASLRKLERLSPLFRSLWHEPEGKASKRGAKTDTYKIICTSEDAPKRALIQDLRSHPAWNKKLAGLTKAKPDQPALSVMLCGPKSSGKSTFGRILGNRLLTGAGQQTRTRKTPPSVVVMELDPGQPEYTPAGTIALVQVREPNLSPSFARIAANEQDVTVMRCHSIASVSPASDPELYLECALDLFQRYQDTCQGLPLIINTPGWVLGTGLDLLSELVSTIKPAEVIYMSEDGPRETVEGLQAACKTAFTLLPSQQSEFTSRTAAHLRSMQALAYFHTKRDPSNQLLWNPTPLSSSPPLMVGYKGKNRGITGIISYEYQPPADLLAETINGSILCLVETEDVRAFTRLARESIDSSAVTSSADVMDVDGVALDLEAIIARTPEGIPYIPNTDAQTLDPRYAQTLGQVLLRGIDTKTGALQILTPIPLQRIEAAKAAGHHLLLVHGKLDSPGWAYSEDLYYQSFNGSDVDNSKYDTVEVMDEDTESDKSDEEPENLEVAGDISDTPWIEVLQGHEKRPVGSRVWRVRRDLGRAGPGVE
;
A
#
# COMPACT_ATOMS: atom_id res chain seq x y z
N MET A 1 -17.57 -31.91 -44.35
CA MET A 1 -18.36 -30.89 -45.06
C MET A 1 -18.10 -29.54 -44.42
N ALA A 2 -17.78 -28.55 -45.26
CA ALA A 2 -17.80 -27.09 -45.03
C ALA A 2 -16.99 -26.47 -43.85
N THR A 3 -15.74 -26.13 -44.14
CA THR A 3 -14.97 -25.03 -43.53
C THR A 3 -15.31 -23.68 -44.21
N PRO A 4 -15.46 -22.54 -43.50
CA PRO A 4 -15.63 -21.25 -44.15
C PRO A 4 -14.29 -20.64 -44.59
N LYS A 5 -14.35 -20.01 -45.77
CA LYS A 5 -13.25 -19.61 -46.65
C LYS A 5 -12.56 -18.32 -46.19
N ARG A 6 -11.22 -18.31 -46.19
CA ARG A 6 -10.39 -17.09 -46.23
C ARG A 6 -10.51 -16.43 -47.61
N ARG A 7 -10.80 -15.12 -47.63
CA ARG A 7 -10.83 -14.30 -48.86
C ARG A 7 -9.46 -13.64 -49.02
N LYS A 8 -8.82 -13.89 -50.16
CA LYS A 8 -7.51 -13.36 -50.58
C LYS A 8 -7.78 -12.01 -51.27
N VAL A 9 -7.13 -10.94 -50.84
CA VAL A 9 -7.10 -9.65 -51.55
C VAL A 9 -5.72 -9.53 -52.20
N GLU A 10 -5.72 -9.23 -53.49
CA GLU A 10 -4.54 -9.03 -54.33
C GLU A 10 -3.88 -7.68 -54.02
N THR A 11 -2.57 -7.67 -53.82
CA THR A 11 -1.75 -6.46 -53.69
C THR A 11 -1.12 -6.14 -55.04
N SER A 12 -1.46 -4.98 -55.61
CA SER A 12 -0.77 -4.38 -56.74
C SER A 12 0.60 -3.85 -56.31
N GLU A 13 1.63 -4.12 -57.10
CA GLU A 13 3.00 -3.62 -56.91
C GLU A 13 3.12 -2.10 -57.08
N GLY A 14 4.01 -1.48 -56.29
CA GLY A 14 4.67 -0.22 -56.67
C GLY A 14 4.37 1.01 -55.81
N SER A 15 4.71 1.00 -54.53
CA SER A 15 4.91 2.23 -53.75
C SER A 15 6.02 1.99 -52.71
N ARG A 16 7.07 2.81 -52.74
CA ARG A 16 8.18 2.74 -51.77
C ARG A 16 7.63 3.05 -50.36
N PRO A 17 8.00 2.29 -49.32
CA PRO A 17 7.55 2.58 -47.96
C PRO A 17 8.20 3.88 -47.49
N MET A 18 7.38 4.91 -47.25
CA MET A 18 7.80 6.13 -46.56
C MET A 18 7.34 6.07 -45.11
N SER A 19 8.17 6.56 -44.19
CA SER A 19 7.80 6.59 -42.77
C SER A 19 6.65 7.58 -42.53
N ALA A 20 5.85 7.34 -41.48
CA ALA A 20 4.75 8.21 -41.07
C ALA A 20 5.19 9.68 -40.85
N PHE A 21 6.48 9.91 -40.59
CA PHE A 21 7.08 11.23 -40.47
C PHE A 21 7.22 11.95 -41.83
N ALA A 22 7.63 11.24 -42.88
CA ALA A 22 7.76 11.78 -44.24
C ALA A 22 6.39 12.18 -44.83
N LEU A 23 5.35 11.40 -44.51
CA LEU A 23 3.97 11.66 -44.97
C LEU A 23 3.36 12.90 -44.27
N ARG A 24 3.68 13.09 -42.99
CA ARG A 24 3.26 14.27 -42.20
C ARG A 24 3.95 15.57 -42.67
N GLN A 25 5.22 15.49 -43.04
CA GLN A 25 5.98 16.65 -43.54
C GLN A 25 5.49 17.10 -44.92
N GLN A 26 5.08 16.15 -45.78
CA GLN A 26 4.50 16.44 -47.08
C GLN A 26 3.13 17.12 -46.98
N LEU A 27 2.27 16.67 -46.05
CA LEU A 27 0.96 17.28 -45.81
C LEU A 27 1.05 18.71 -45.25
N LEU A 28 2.05 19.00 -44.43
CA LEU A 28 2.31 20.35 -43.91
C LEU A 28 2.86 21.30 -44.99
N SER A 29 3.54 20.77 -46.00
CA SER A 29 4.04 21.57 -47.14
C SER A 29 3.00 21.89 -48.22
N ALA A 30 1.81 21.29 -48.15
CA ALA A 30 0.79 21.34 -49.21
C ALA A 30 -0.39 22.30 -48.95
N SER A 31 -0.33 23.17 -47.94
CA SER A 31 -1.39 24.18 -47.70
C SER A 31 -1.04 25.52 -48.39
N PRO A 32 -1.87 26.06 -49.30
CA PRO A 32 -1.54 27.29 -50.00
C PRO A 32 -1.84 28.54 -49.16
N SER A 33 -0.88 29.46 -49.16
CA SER A 33 -0.96 30.84 -48.71
C SER A 33 -1.92 31.69 -49.55
N LEU A 34 -2.74 32.55 -48.93
CA LEU A 34 -3.28 33.77 -49.57
C LEU A 34 -3.20 34.97 -48.60
N SER A 35 -2.68 36.06 -49.16
CA SER A 35 -2.13 37.29 -48.56
C SER A 35 -3.20 38.41 -48.38
N PRO A 36 -2.84 39.63 -47.88
CA PRO A 36 -3.76 40.56 -47.18
C PRO A 36 -4.19 41.87 -47.92
N ALA A 37 -5.04 42.65 -47.20
CA ALA A 37 -5.32 44.12 -47.24
C ALA A 37 -6.51 44.61 -48.13
N PRO A 38 -7.15 45.81 -47.89
CA PRO A 38 -6.68 46.98 -47.12
C PRO A 38 -7.69 47.74 -46.20
N GLN A 39 -7.16 48.79 -45.55
CA GLN A 39 -7.73 49.74 -44.58
C GLN A 39 -8.74 50.76 -45.14
N ALA A 40 -9.61 51.30 -44.28
CA ALA A 40 -10.13 52.68 -44.34
C ALA A 40 -10.48 53.24 -42.94
N GLU A 41 -10.08 54.49 -42.71
CA GLU A 41 -10.25 55.46 -41.61
C GLU A 41 -11.74 55.71 -41.23
N SER A 42 -12.22 56.35 -40.14
CA SER A 42 -11.73 57.07 -38.93
C SER A 42 -12.96 57.51 -38.10
N GLN A 43 -12.95 57.33 -36.75
CA GLN A 43 -13.57 58.13 -35.63
C GLN A 43 -15.03 58.68 -35.69
N PRO A 44 -15.66 59.18 -34.58
CA PRO A 44 -15.30 59.21 -33.14
C PRO A 44 -16.41 58.72 -32.16
N ALA A 45 -16.09 58.64 -30.87
CA ALA A 45 -17.03 58.51 -29.73
C ALA A 45 -17.81 59.82 -29.45
N PRO A 46 -18.90 59.79 -28.66
CA PRO A 46 -18.76 60.20 -27.24
C PRO A 46 -19.71 59.54 -26.20
N ASP A 47 -19.22 59.52 -24.96
CA ASP A 47 -19.83 59.67 -23.62
C ASP A 47 -21.32 59.37 -23.35
N ALA A 48 -21.61 58.59 -22.29
CA ALA A 48 -22.06 59.10 -20.97
C ALA A 48 -22.74 58.05 -20.05
N GLN A 49 -22.19 57.94 -18.83
CA GLN A 49 -22.85 57.90 -17.50
C GLN A 49 -23.88 56.81 -17.09
N VAL A 50 -23.44 56.03 -16.06
CA VAL A 50 -24.04 55.84 -14.71
C VAL A 50 -25.56 55.65 -14.57
N SER A 51 -25.99 54.50 -14.02
CA SER A 51 -26.82 54.42 -12.78
C SER A 51 -27.26 52.98 -12.42
N THR A 52 -26.94 52.56 -11.20
CA THR A 52 -27.70 51.59 -10.38
C THR A 52 -29.03 52.21 -9.94
N PRO A 53 -30.15 51.48 -9.71
CA PRO A 53 -30.35 50.83 -8.40
C PRO A 53 -31.29 49.58 -8.36
N THR A 54 -31.19 48.79 -7.28
CA THR A 54 -32.22 47.89 -6.70
C THR A 54 -33.44 48.72 -6.24
N PRO A 55 -34.70 48.21 -6.07
CA PRO A 55 -35.09 47.11 -5.17
C PRO A 55 -36.36 46.27 -5.54
N THR A 56 -36.62 45.21 -4.76
CA THR A 56 -37.87 44.39 -4.60
C THR A 56 -39.06 45.21 -4.00
N PRO A 57 -40.27 44.68 -3.63
CA PRO A 57 -41.00 43.39 -3.88
C PRO A 57 -42.52 43.56 -4.23
N LYS A 58 -43.24 42.45 -4.54
CA LYS A 58 -44.54 42.00 -3.95
C LYS A 58 -45.51 41.21 -4.89
N VAL A 59 -45.90 40.02 -4.42
CA VAL A 59 -47.28 39.48 -4.22
C VAL A 59 -48.22 39.30 -5.43
N ARG A 60 -48.61 38.04 -5.73
CA ARG A 60 -50.01 37.55 -5.67
C ARG A 60 -50.16 36.08 -6.12
N SER A 61 -50.78 35.28 -5.26
CA SER A 61 -51.52 34.04 -5.56
C SER A 61 -52.82 34.33 -6.32
N PRO A 62 -53.50 33.33 -6.94
CA PRO A 62 -54.55 32.62 -6.19
C PRO A 62 -54.73 31.12 -6.52
N ALA A 63 -55.59 30.51 -5.69
CA ALA A 63 -55.90 29.10 -5.52
C ALA A 63 -56.99 28.52 -6.45
N LYS A 64 -57.07 27.17 -6.47
CA LYS A 64 -58.23 26.23 -6.54
C LYS A 64 -57.71 24.90 -7.12
N GLY A 65 -58.03 23.68 -6.68
CA GLY A 65 -59.00 23.16 -5.72
C GLY A 65 -59.41 21.72 -6.16
N ARG A 66 -59.85 20.90 -5.18
CA ARG A 66 -60.53 19.57 -5.23
C ARG A 66 -59.64 18.31 -5.30
N SER A 67 -59.64 17.43 -4.29
CA SER A 67 -60.69 16.45 -3.80
C SER A 67 -60.52 15.10 -4.54
N SER A 68 -60.56 13.88 -3.99
CA SER A 68 -60.81 13.31 -2.65
C SER A 68 -60.77 11.76 -2.73
N LYS A 69 -60.35 11.11 -1.63
CA LYS A 69 -60.89 9.88 -0.96
C LYS A 69 -61.18 8.57 -1.72
N ARG A 70 -60.62 7.46 -1.19
CA ARG A 70 -61.24 6.26 -0.51
C ARG A 70 -60.17 5.14 -0.44
N VAL A 71 -59.79 4.47 0.67
CA VAL A 71 -60.41 3.81 1.86
C VAL A 71 -60.91 2.36 1.63
N ALA A 72 -60.40 1.45 2.49
CA ALA A 72 -60.89 0.13 2.97
C ALA A 72 -60.76 -1.09 2.02
N SER A 73 -60.06 -2.19 2.34
CA SER A 73 -60.06 -3.17 3.46
C SER A 73 -61.18 -4.22 3.40
N ALA A 74 -60.82 -5.52 3.40
CA ALA A 74 -61.64 -6.64 3.89
C ALA A 74 -60.80 -7.93 4.07
N GLU A 75 -61.20 -8.72 5.07
CA GLU A 75 -60.57 -9.88 5.73
C GLU A 75 -61.16 -11.24 5.29
N ASP A 76 -60.77 -12.30 6.04
CA ASP A 76 -61.30 -13.67 6.22
C ASP A 76 -60.71 -14.82 5.38
N GLU A 77 -59.93 -15.76 5.96
CA GLU A 77 -60.32 -16.96 6.78
C GLU A 77 -61.03 -18.05 5.94
N ALA A 78 -60.81 -19.37 6.03
CA ALA A 78 -60.10 -20.29 6.93
C ALA A 78 -60.02 -21.70 6.28
N ILE A 79 -59.41 -22.65 7.02
CA ILE A 79 -59.79 -24.09 7.20
C ILE A 79 -58.64 -25.11 7.01
N GLN A 80 -58.42 -25.86 8.09
CA GLN A 80 -57.54 -27.02 8.30
C GLN A 80 -58.21 -28.34 7.88
N HIS A 81 -57.42 -29.37 7.52
CA HIS A 81 -57.49 -30.74 8.08
C HIS A 81 -56.47 -31.71 7.42
N THR A 82 -55.70 -32.41 8.26
CA THR A 82 -54.88 -33.63 8.01
C THR A 82 -55.73 -34.90 8.29
N PRO A 83 -55.36 -36.20 8.02
CA PRO A 83 -54.00 -36.81 8.12
C PRO A 83 -53.61 -38.03 7.21
N GLN A 84 -52.31 -38.40 7.28
CA GLN A 84 -51.63 -39.72 7.18
C GLN A 84 -51.52 -40.55 5.87
N THR A 85 -50.28 -40.79 5.38
CA THR A 85 -49.53 -42.09 5.41
C THR A 85 -48.14 -41.99 4.68
N LYS A 86 -47.13 -42.75 5.18
CA LYS A 86 -45.69 -42.84 4.82
C LYS A 86 -45.41 -43.93 3.73
N PRO A 87 -44.16 -44.26 3.31
CA PRO A 87 -42.87 -43.53 3.16
C PRO A 87 -42.16 -43.76 1.78
N GLU A 88 -41.12 -43.00 1.42
CA GLU A 88 -39.77 -43.49 0.99
C GLU A 88 -38.87 -42.40 0.36
N GLN A 89 -37.71 -42.22 1.00
CA GLN A 89 -36.35 -41.87 0.53
C GLN A 89 -36.12 -41.05 -0.76
N SER A 90 -35.52 -39.86 -0.61
CA SER A 90 -34.19 -39.55 -1.20
C SER A 90 -33.68 -38.15 -0.76
N ALA A 91 -32.36 -38.05 -0.76
CA ALA A 91 -31.48 -37.05 -0.15
C ALA A 91 -31.78 -35.57 -0.41
N SER A 92 -31.63 -34.74 0.64
CA SER A 92 -31.53 -33.28 0.54
C SER A 92 -30.30 -32.74 1.29
N ALA A 93 -29.82 -31.62 0.75
CA ALA A 93 -28.62 -30.85 1.05
C ALA A 93 -28.40 -30.50 2.54
N PRO A 94 -27.15 -30.26 2.97
CA PRO A 94 -26.87 -29.80 4.32
C PRO A 94 -27.38 -28.37 4.52
N ILE A 95 -28.24 -28.26 5.52
CA ILE A 95 -28.87 -27.05 6.04
C ILE A 95 -27.79 -26.08 6.53
N ALA A 96 -27.92 -24.82 6.12
CA ALA A 96 -27.17 -23.69 6.64
C ALA A 96 -27.26 -23.66 8.18
N GLY A 97 -26.12 -23.90 8.83
CA GLY A 97 -26.00 -23.80 10.27
C GLY A 97 -26.20 -22.35 10.70
N THR A 98 -27.28 -22.12 11.43
CA THR A 98 -27.54 -20.90 12.19
C THR A 98 -26.35 -20.60 13.09
N THR A 99 -25.72 -19.46 12.84
CA THR A 99 -24.72 -18.82 13.70
C THR A 99 -25.32 -18.59 15.09
N GLU A 100 -24.78 -19.27 16.11
CA GLU A 100 -25.09 -18.96 17.51
C GLU A 100 -24.54 -17.57 17.85
N SER A 101 -25.43 -16.57 17.87
CA SER A 101 -25.18 -15.24 18.40
C SER A 101 -25.15 -15.30 19.92
N ASN A 102 -23.95 -15.37 20.50
CA ASN A 102 -23.78 -15.13 21.93
C ASN A 102 -23.93 -13.62 22.22
N PRO A 103 -24.59 -13.23 23.33
CA PRO A 103 -24.99 -11.85 23.57
C PRO A 103 -23.78 -10.94 23.77
N ILE A 104 -23.74 -9.86 22.99
CA ILE A 104 -22.90 -8.69 23.20
C ILE A 104 -23.71 -7.69 24.04
N ALA A 105 -23.05 -6.91 24.90
CA ALA A 105 -23.62 -6.21 26.06
C ALA A 105 -24.79 -5.25 25.80
N ASP A 106 -25.57 -5.02 26.86
CA ASP A 106 -26.67 -4.04 26.98
C ASP A 106 -26.22 -2.59 26.74
N PRO A 107 -27.02 -1.76 26.04
CA PRO A 107 -26.69 -0.40 25.64
C PRO A 107 -26.65 0.65 26.78
N ASP A 108 -27.00 0.30 28.02
CA ASP A 108 -27.28 1.27 29.10
C ASP A 108 -26.06 1.82 29.88
N GLU A 109 -24.83 1.34 29.62
CA GLU A 109 -23.60 1.90 30.23
C GLU A 109 -22.78 2.81 29.29
N ILE A 110 -23.21 2.99 28.04
CA ILE A 110 -22.54 3.85 27.06
C ILE A 110 -23.15 5.24 27.15
N ASN A 111 -22.51 6.16 27.88
CA ASN A 111 -22.91 7.56 27.84
C ASN A 111 -22.16 8.26 26.69
N PRO A 112 -22.75 8.47 25.49
CA PRO A 112 -22.02 8.89 24.28
C PRO A 112 -21.65 10.39 24.29
N SER A 113 -21.83 11.07 25.43
CA SER A 113 -21.95 12.52 25.50
C SER A 113 -20.74 13.26 26.09
N LYS A 114 -19.66 12.56 26.49
CA LYS A 114 -18.49 13.21 27.12
C LYS A 114 -17.26 13.23 26.20
N ILE A 115 -16.81 14.45 25.88
CA ILE A 115 -15.52 14.75 25.25
C ILE A 115 -14.46 14.62 26.34
N GLY A 116 -13.77 13.49 26.36
CA GLY A 116 -12.74 13.15 27.35
C GLY A 116 -12.41 11.67 27.32
N PRO A 117 -11.37 11.22 28.03
CA PRO A 117 -11.11 9.79 28.19
C PRO A 117 -12.37 9.09 28.69
N GLN A 118 -12.86 8.13 27.91
CA GLN A 118 -14.01 7.33 28.33
C GLN A 118 -13.47 6.25 29.26
N GLN A 119 -13.78 6.38 30.54
CA GLN A 119 -13.41 5.41 31.56
C GLN A 119 -14.43 4.29 31.59
N PHE A 120 -13.94 3.06 31.47
CA PHE A 120 -14.72 1.84 31.57
C PHE A 120 -14.26 1.07 32.81
N SER A 121 -15.21 0.61 33.60
CA SER A 121 -14.94 -0.32 34.69
C SER A 121 -15.78 -1.55 34.45
N THR A 122 -15.14 -2.70 34.19
CA THR A 122 -15.88 -3.95 34.00
C THR A 122 -16.26 -4.49 35.38
N PHE A 123 -17.36 -4.00 35.97
CA PHE A 123 -17.83 -4.46 37.28
C PHE A 123 -18.61 -5.79 37.23
N ARG A 124 -18.97 -6.28 36.03
CA ARG A 124 -19.54 -7.63 35.73
C ARG A 124 -19.10 -8.06 34.32
N PRO A 125 -19.15 -9.36 33.92
CA PRO A 125 -18.11 -9.96 33.09
C PRO A 125 -18.22 -9.60 31.61
N ILE A 126 -17.75 -8.42 31.22
CA ILE A 126 -17.55 -8.05 29.83
C ILE A 126 -16.23 -8.71 29.37
N LYS A 127 -16.33 -9.89 28.76
CA LYS A 127 -15.15 -10.70 28.40
C LYS A 127 -14.44 -10.21 27.13
N ARG A 128 -15.12 -9.49 26.22
CA ARG A 128 -14.60 -9.05 24.91
C ARG A 128 -15.32 -7.80 24.40
N PHE A 129 -14.60 -6.90 23.72
CA PHE A 129 -15.20 -5.76 23.00
C PHE A 129 -14.44 -5.45 21.71
N LEU A 130 -15.15 -4.83 20.77
CA LEU A 130 -14.65 -4.40 19.46
C LEU A 130 -14.69 -2.88 19.39
N VAL A 131 -13.59 -2.28 18.96
CA VAL A 131 -13.51 -0.83 18.78
C VAL A 131 -13.01 -0.56 17.37
N LEU A 132 -13.85 0.07 16.56
CA LEU A 132 -13.55 0.49 15.19
C LEU A 132 -13.07 1.94 15.22
N GLY A 133 -11.96 2.21 14.53
CA GLY A 133 -11.40 3.55 14.45
C GLY A 133 -9.98 3.66 14.98
N SER A 134 -9.60 4.87 15.36
CA SER A 134 -8.28 5.20 15.88
C SER A 134 -8.42 5.64 17.34
N TYR A 135 -7.82 4.88 18.26
CA TYR A 135 -7.96 5.10 19.69
C TYR A 135 -6.67 4.75 20.45
N GLY A 136 -6.59 5.17 21.70
CA GLY A 136 -5.55 4.80 22.65
C GLY A 136 -6.16 4.05 23.82
N ILE A 137 -5.48 3.03 24.31
CA ILE A 137 -5.93 2.25 25.45
C ILE A 137 -4.98 2.49 26.61
N LYS A 138 -5.53 2.87 27.76
CA LYS A 138 -4.81 3.00 29.03
C LYS A 138 -5.44 2.09 30.06
N VAL A 139 -4.69 1.13 30.57
CA VAL A 139 -5.18 0.28 31.67
C VAL A 139 -4.93 1.01 32.99
N LEU A 140 -5.94 1.08 33.85
CA LEU A 140 -5.84 1.64 35.19
C LEU A 140 -5.67 0.54 36.24
N ASP A 141 -6.39 -0.56 36.04
CA ASP A 141 -6.37 -1.73 36.93
C ASP A 141 -6.67 -3.00 36.13
N GLY A 142 -6.10 -4.14 36.53
CA GLY A 142 -6.20 -5.42 35.80
C GLY A 142 -5.27 -5.57 34.60
N GLU A 143 -5.62 -6.45 33.67
CA GLU A 143 -4.86 -6.72 32.42
C GLU A 143 -5.81 -6.89 31.24
N ILE A 144 -5.44 -6.31 30.09
CA ILE A 144 -6.13 -6.56 28.82
C ILE A 144 -5.22 -7.28 27.84
N THR A 145 -5.83 -7.98 26.89
CA THR A 145 -5.13 -8.53 25.73
C THR A 145 -5.75 -8.04 24.42
N ILE A 146 -4.89 -7.61 23.49
CA ILE A 146 -5.28 -7.12 22.15
C ILE A 146 -4.25 -7.58 21.12
N ALA A 147 -4.69 -8.29 20.06
CA ALA A 147 -3.81 -8.77 18.99
C ALA A 147 -2.51 -9.46 19.48
N GLY A 148 -2.56 -10.18 20.60
CA GLY A 148 -1.42 -10.85 21.23
C GLY A 148 -0.64 -10.01 22.24
N ALA A 149 -0.84 -8.70 22.29
CA ALA A 149 -0.24 -7.84 23.30
C ALA A 149 -1.00 -7.93 24.62
N SER A 150 -0.28 -8.06 25.73
CA SER A 150 -0.78 -7.83 27.09
C SER A 150 -0.52 -6.38 27.48
N VAL A 151 -1.53 -5.66 27.96
CA VAL A 151 -1.38 -4.27 28.44
C VAL A 151 -1.82 -4.21 29.89
N ARG A 152 -0.98 -3.58 30.72
CA ARG A 152 -1.15 -3.42 32.17
C ARG A 152 -0.98 -1.94 32.56
N PRO A 153 -1.31 -1.55 33.81
CA PRO A 153 -1.17 -0.16 34.27
C PRO A 153 0.19 0.53 34.04
N PRO A 154 1.36 -0.12 34.20
CA PRO A 154 2.64 0.55 33.98
C PRO A 154 2.97 0.82 32.51
N ASP A 155 2.27 0.19 31.55
CA ASP A 155 2.66 0.22 30.13
C ASP A 155 2.25 1.53 29.42
N GLY A 156 1.49 2.40 30.09
CA GLY A 156 1.01 3.66 29.54
C GLY A 156 -0.11 3.51 28.51
N ILE A 157 -0.24 4.50 27.62
CA ILE A 157 -1.25 4.48 26.56
C ILE A 157 -0.69 3.71 25.36
N LYS A 158 -1.42 2.69 24.89
CA LYS A 158 -1.11 1.98 23.64
C LYS A 158 -2.07 2.43 22.54
N TRP A 159 -1.50 2.97 21.46
CA TRP A 159 -2.24 3.52 20.33
C TRP A 159 -2.59 2.44 19.30
N VAL A 160 -3.82 2.49 18.79
CA VAL A 160 -4.41 1.47 17.91
C VAL A 160 -5.10 2.14 16.73
N HIS A 161 -4.83 1.62 15.53
CA HIS A 161 -5.62 1.91 14.34
C HIS A 161 -6.31 0.63 13.89
N ALA A 162 -7.63 0.59 14.01
CA ALA A 162 -8.48 -0.52 13.61
C ALA A 162 -9.44 -0.07 12.49
N PRO A 163 -8.97 0.01 11.23
CA PRO A 163 -9.83 0.31 10.08
C PRO A 163 -10.64 -0.93 9.68
N HIS A 164 -11.78 -0.72 9.03
CA HIS A 164 -12.67 -1.79 8.59
C HIS A 164 -12.05 -2.71 7.50
N CYS A 165 -10.93 -2.31 6.89
CA CYS A 165 -10.33 -3.03 5.75
C CYS A 165 -9.42 -4.18 6.20
N HIS A 166 -9.25 -4.32 7.51
CA HIS A 166 -8.54 -5.41 8.16
C HIS A 166 -9.45 -5.98 9.25
N ALA A 167 -9.16 -7.21 9.69
CA ALA A 167 -9.82 -7.78 10.85
C ALA A 167 -9.59 -6.90 12.10
N ILE A 168 -10.68 -6.52 12.77
CA ILE A 168 -10.68 -5.61 13.92
C ILE A 168 -10.05 -6.32 15.13
N PRO A 169 -9.02 -5.73 15.77
CA PRO A 169 -8.42 -6.29 16.97
C PRO A 169 -9.46 -6.45 18.09
N VAL A 170 -9.63 -7.69 18.55
CA VAL A 170 -10.52 -8.00 19.68
C VAL A 170 -9.82 -7.67 20.99
N LEU A 171 -10.43 -6.79 21.78
CA LEU A 171 -10.00 -6.49 23.14
C LEU A 171 -10.61 -7.51 24.11
N ARG A 172 -9.78 -8.12 24.96
CA ARG A 172 -10.23 -9.07 25.98
C ARG A 172 -9.73 -8.62 27.36
N CYS A 173 -10.63 -8.48 28.32
CA CYS A 173 -10.33 -8.11 29.70
C CYS A 173 -10.16 -9.34 30.60
N SER A 174 -9.30 -9.24 31.61
CA SER A 174 -9.32 -10.13 32.78
C SER A 174 -10.51 -9.80 33.70
N GLU A 175 -10.77 -10.66 34.69
CA GLU A 175 -11.73 -10.35 35.75
C GLU A 175 -11.28 -9.05 36.47
N GLU A 176 -12.23 -8.14 36.73
CA GLU A 176 -12.02 -6.84 37.41
C GLU A 176 -11.03 -5.86 36.71
N THR A 177 -11.21 -5.59 35.41
CA THR A 177 -10.38 -4.61 34.68
C THR A 177 -10.99 -3.20 34.65
N ARG A 178 -10.16 -2.17 34.85
CA ARG A 178 -10.50 -0.77 34.59
C ARG A 178 -9.59 -0.20 33.50
N LEU A 179 -10.18 0.41 32.48
CA LEU A 179 -9.44 0.99 31.37
C LEU A 179 -10.05 2.31 30.91
N GLU A 180 -9.25 3.12 30.24
CA GLU A 180 -9.68 4.34 29.56
C GLU A 180 -9.40 4.22 28.06
N LEU A 181 -10.38 4.63 27.25
CA LEU A 181 -10.18 4.87 25.83
C LEU A 181 -9.96 6.35 25.56
N HIS A 182 -8.91 6.64 24.81
CA HIS A 182 -8.47 7.98 24.43
C HIS A 182 -8.60 8.17 22.92
N PRO A 183 -8.98 9.36 22.43
CA PRO A 183 -8.96 9.63 20.99
C PRO A 183 -7.53 9.67 20.46
N HIS A 184 -7.28 9.05 19.30
CA HIS A 184 -5.92 9.00 18.73
C HIS A 184 -5.48 10.38 18.23
N PRO A 185 -4.32 10.92 18.65
CA PRO A 185 -3.88 12.26 18.28
C PRO A 185 -3.71 12.42 16.77
N GLN A 186 -3.16 11.41 16.12
CA GLN A 186 -2.88 11.41 14.67
C GLN A 186 -4.06 10.91 13.83
N GLY A 187 -5.11 10.35 14.44
CA GLY A 187 -6.20 9.68 13.73
C GLY A 187 -6.95 10.60 12.77
N ALA A 188 -7.11 11.87 13.15
CA ALA A 188 -7.74 12.88 12.30
C ALA A 188 -6.91 13.21 11.05
N SER A 189 -5.57 13.10 11.10
CA SER A 189 -4.72 13.37 9.93
C SER A 189 -4.78 12.22 8.93
N LEU A 190 -4.75 10.98 9.41
CA LEU A 190 -4.86 9.78 8.57
C LEU A 190 -6.22 9.69 7.86
N ARG A 191 -7.31 10.03 8.56
CA ARG A 191 -8.68 10.07 7.98
C ARG A 191 -8.79 11.01 6.80
N LYS A 192 -8.12 12.17 6.84
CA LYS A 192 -8.18 13.17 5.77
C LYS A 192 -7.57 12.70 4.44
N LEU A 193 -6.87 11.57 4.40
CA LEU A 193 -6.40 10.96 3.15
C LEU A 193 -7.55 10.49 2.25
N GLU A 194 -8.78 10.34 2.76
CA GLU A 194 -10.00 10.07 1.98
C GLU A 194 -10.29 11.10 0.88
N ARG A 195 -9.76 12.32 1.07
CA ARG A 195 -9.85 13.44 0.11
C ARG A 195 -8.99 13.20 -1.11
N LEU A 196 -7.90 12.46 -0.94
CA LEU A 196 -6.86 12.24 -1.93
C LEU A 196 -7.06 10.92 -2.68
N SER A 197 -7.71 9.94 -2.03
CA SER A 197 -7.98 8.65 -2.67
C SER A 197 -9.25 7.98 -2.14
N PRO A 198 -10.08 7.41 -3.04
CA PRO A 198 -11.21 6.57 -2.66
C PRO A 198 -10.82 5.35 -1.82
N LEU A 199 -9.57 4.87 -1.93
CA LEU A 199 -9.11 3.71 -1.16
C LEU A 199 -9.15 3.98 0.36
N PHE A 200 -9.07 5.26 0.76
CA PHE A 200 -9.18 5.73 2.14
C PHE A 200 -10.59 6.11 2.59
N ARG A 201 -11.59 6.06 1.70
CA ARG A 201 -13.00 6.29 2.03
C ARG A 201 -13.63 5.07 2.70
N SER A 202 -14.66 5.34 3.50
CA SER A 202 -15.43 4.38 4.29
C SER A 202 -14.62 3.54 5.28
N LEU A 203 -13.29 3.75 5.42
CA LEU A 203 -12.41 2.92 6.25
C LEU A 203 -12.73 2.94 7.75
N TRP A 204 -13.43 3.98 8.20
CA TRP A 204 -13.59 4.33 9.60
C TRP A 204 -15.07 4.43 9.94
N HIS A 205 -15.38 4.58 11.23
CA HIS A 205 -16.73 4.93 11.62
C HIS A 205 -17.08 6.35 11.12
N GLU A 206 -18.15 6.45 10.34
CA GLU A 206 -18.76 7.71 9.94
C GLU A 206 -20.00 7.98 10.82
N PRO A 207 -20.06 9.12 11.52
CA PRO A 207 -21.25 9.47 12.28
C PRO A 207 -22.43 9.72 11.34
N GLU A 208 -23.53 9.00 11.56
CA GLU A 208 -24.74 9.16 10.74
C GLU A 208 -25.36 10.54 10.95
N GLY A 209 -25.38 11.37 9.90
CA GLY A 209 -26.32 12.48 9.77
C GLY A 209 -25.70 13.83 9.40
N LYS A 210 -26.35 14.51 8.43
CA LYS A 210 -26.29 15.95 8.18
C LYS A 210 -26.83 16.71 9.41
N ALA A 211 -26.08 16.74 10.52
CA ALA A 211 -26.48 17.43 11.75
C ALA A 211 -25.60 18.65 12.00
N SER A 212 -26.03 19.77 11.41
CA SER A 212 -25.80 21.15 11.86
C SER A 212 -24.39 21.76 11.78
N LYS A 213 -24.33 22.98 11.24
CA LYS A 213 -23.22 23.94 11.23
C LYS A 213 -22.81 24.44 12.64
N ARG A 214 -22.70 23.54 13.63
CA ARG A 214 -22.17 23.82 14.97
C ARG A 214 -21.35 22.62 15.45
N GLY A 215 -20.04 22.66 15.16
CA GLY A 215 -19.02 21.82 15.79
C GLY A 215 -19.32 20.32 15.74
N ALA A 216 -19.23 19.71 14.55
CA ALA A 216 -19.25 18.25 14.42
C ALA A 216 -18.08 17.66 15.24
N LYS A 217 -18.43 17.08 16.39
CA LYS A 217 -17.51 16.44 17.33
C LYS A 217 -16.91 15.23 16.61
N THR A 218 -15.59 15.25 16.38
CA THR A 218 -14.91 14.21 15.59
C THR A 218 -14.57 13.02 16.46
N ASP A 219 -15.55 12.15 16.69
CA ASP A 219 -15.30 10.87 17.37
C ASP A 219 -14.33 10.05 16.51
N THR A 220 -13.15 9.78 17.05
CA THR A 220 -12.06 9.06 16.35
C THR A 220 -12.22 7.55 16.42
N TYR A 221 -13.18 7.06 17.19
CA TYR A 221 -13.50 5.65 17.32
C TYR A 221 -14.96 5.45 17.74
N LYS A 222 -15.49 4.25 17.48
CA LYS A 222 -16.79 3.78 17.96
C LYS A 222 -16.65 2.36 18.52
N ILE A 223 -17.28 2.11 19.65
CA ILE A 223 -17.41 0.77 20.22
C ILE A 223 -18.55 0.06 19.50
N ILE A 224 -18.29 -1.16 19.04
CA ILE A 224 -19.28 -1.99 18.36
C ILE A 224 -19.82 -2.98 19.38
N CYS A 225 -21.08 -2.78 19.76
CA CYS A 225 -21.81 -3.69 20.64
C CYS A 225 -22.79 -4.54 19.83
N THR A 226 -23.47 -3.99 18.84
CA THR A 226 -24.40 -4.76 18.00
C THR A 226 -24.06 -4.64 16.52
N SER A 227 -24.64 -5.49 15.67
CA SER A 227 -24.51 -5.37 14.21
C SER A 227 -25.03 -4.04 13.66
N GLU A 228 -25.89 -3.35 14.42
CA GLU A 228 -26.40 -2.01 14.09
C GLU A 228 -25.37 -0.90 14.34
N ASP A 229 -24.32 -1.19 15.12
CA ASP A 229 -23.26 -0.23 15.39
C ASP A 229 -22.24 -0.11 14.26
N ALA A 230 -22.18 -1.13 13.39
CA ALA A 230 -21.32 -1.18 12.22
C ALA A 230 -21.79 -0.20 11.14
N PRO A 231 -20.87 0.38 10.34
CA PRO A 231 -21.26 1.17 9.18
C PRO A 231 -22.16 0.37 8.24
N LYS A 232 -23.22 1.01 7.71
CA LYS A 232 -24.13 0.39 6.74
C LYS A 232 -23.30 -0.12 5.54
N ARG A 233 -23.45 -1.41 5.19
CA ARG A 233 -22.70 -2.14 4.14
C ARG A 233 -21.26 -2.56 4.49
N ALA A 234 -20.75 -2.29 5.69
CA ALA A 234 -19.44 -2.79 6.11
C ALA A 234 -19.57 -4.16 6.81
N LEU A 235 -18.94 -5.20 6.24
CA LEU A 235 -18.77 -6.49 6.90
C LEU A 235 -17.62 -6.38 7.90
N ILE A 236 -17.95 -6.31 9.20
CA ILE A 236 -16.95 -6.25 10.26
C ILE A 236 -16.47 -7.67 10.58
N GLN A 237 -15.17 -7.88 10.44
CA GLN A 237 -14.52 -9.13 10.76
C GLN A 237 -13.68 -9.00 12.03
N ASP A 238 -13.85 -9.92 12.97
CA ASP A 238 -13.03 -9.99 14.18
C ASP A 238 -11.65 -10.58 13.87
N LEU A 239 -10.60 -10.05 14.50
CA LEU A 239 -9.30 -10.70 14.53
C LEU A 239 -9.35 -11.96 15.42
N ARG A 240 -9.60 -13.11 14.79
CA ARG A 240 -9.62 -14.43 15.42
C ARG A 240 -8.36 -15.19 15.06
N SER A 241 -7.80 -15.89 16.04
CA SER A 241 -6.64 -16.77 15.86
C SER A 241 -7.05 -18.21 16.11
N HIS A 242 -6.74 -19.12 15.19
CA HIS A 242 -7.05 -20.54 15.33
C HIS A 242 -6.54 -21.14 16.66
N PRO A 243 -7.26 -22.09 17.31
CA PRO A 243 -6.80 -22.73 18.55
C PRO A 243 -5.41 -23.36 18.45
N ALA A 244 -5.09 -23.99 17.32
CA ALA A 244 -3.76 -24.55 17.05
C ALA A 244 -2.67 -23.47 17.06
N TRP A 245 -2.94 -22.29 16.48
CA TRP A 245 -2.01 -21.16 16.54
C TRP A 245 -1.81 -20.70 17.97
N ASN A 246 -2.89 -20.56 18.75
CA ASN A 246 -2.81 -20.15 20.15
C ASN A 246 -1.95 -21.10 21.00
N LYS A 247 -2.13 -22.42 20.81
CA LYS A 247 -1.32 -23.44 21.46
C LYS A 247 0.15 -23.29 21.08
N LYS A 248 0.44 -23.09 19.78
CA LYS A 248 1.81 -22.93 19.29
C LYS A 248 2.47 -21.66 19.81
N LEU A 249 1.80 -20.52 19.68
CA LEU A 249 2.24 -19.22 20.19
C LEU A 249 2.56 -19.28 21.69
N ALA A 250 1.72 -19.94 22.50
CA ALA A 250 1.97 -20.13 23.92
C ALA A 250 3.17 -21.05 24.22
N GLY A 251 3.53 -21.95 23.30
CA GLY A 251 4.75 -22.74 23.38
C GLY A 251 6.00 -21.92 23.07
N LEU A 252 5.95 -21.12 22.00
CA LEU A 252 7.06 -20.27 21.54
C LEU A 252 7.45 -19.19 22.56
N THR A 253 6.49 -18.64 23.30
CA THR A 253 6.74 -17.56 24.26
C THR A 253 7.27 -18.03 25.61
N LYS A 254 7.33 -19.35 25.86
CA LYS A 254 7.91 -19.91 27.09
C LYS A 254 9.43 -19.83 27.03
N ALA A 255 9.99 -18.81 27.68
CA ALA A 255 11.43 -18.68 27.83
C ALA A 255 11.99 -19.84 28.68
N LYS A 256 12.98 -20.56 28.15
CA LYS A 256 13.79 -21.50 28.94
C LYS A 256 15.15 -20.86 29.23
N PRO A 257 15.66 -20.88 30.48
CA PRO A 257 16.91 -20.21 30.85
C PRO A 257 18.13 -20.63 30.03
N ASP A 258 18.18 -21.90 29.61
CA ASP A 258 19.35 -22.50 28.96
C ASP A 258 19.23 -22.58 27.43
N GLN A 259 18.25 -21.90 26.82
CA GLN A 259 18.03 -21.93 25.37
C GLN A 259 18.51 -20.64 24.69
N PRO A 260 19.02 -20.75 23.44
CA PRO A 260 19.34 -19.58 22.63
C PRO A 260 18.08 -18.72 22.40
N ALA A 261 18.30 -17.47 22.00
CA ALA A 261 17.20 -16.58 21.63
C ALA A 261 16.34 -17.21 20.54
N LEU A 262 15.02 -17.08 20.69
CA LEU A 262 14.05 -17.66 19.77
C LEU A 262 14.24 -17.09 18.36
N SER A 263 14.40 -17.94 17.35
CA SER A 263 14.32 -17.58 15.94
C SER A 263 13.26 -18.42 15.22
N VAL A 264 12.24 -17.76 14.67
CA VAL A 264 11.11 -18.41 14.00
C VAL A 264 11.01 -17.92 12.56
N MET A 265 10.98 -18.84 11.61
CA MET A 265 10.71 -18.54 10.20
C MET A 265 9.29 -18.97 9.83
N LEU A 266 8.52 -18.05 9.26
CA LEU A 266 7.13 -18.25 8.85
C LEU A 266 7.06 -18.44 7.33
N CYS A 267 6.75 -19.65 6.90
CA CYS A 267 6.58 -20.03 5.50
C CYS A 267 5.11 -20.36 5.20
N GLY A 268 4.73 -20.38 3.92
CA GLY A 268 3.38 -20.79 3.50
C GLY A 268 2.80 -19.95 2.36
N PRO A 269 1.71 -20.43 1.74
CA PRO A 269 1.14 -19.80 0.55
C PRO A 269 0.62 -18.38 0.82
N LYS A 270 0.30 -17.64 -0.25
CA LYS A 270 -0.33 -16.32 -0.14
C LYS A 270 -1.64 -16.43 0.68
N SER A 271 -1.95 -15.38 1.43
CA SER A 271 -3.17 -15.28 2.26
C SER A 271 -3.32 -16.34 3.36
N SER A 272 -2.27 -17.09 3.71
CA SER A 272 -2.36 -18.13 4.75
C SER A 272 -2.37 -17.60 6.20
N GLY A 273 -2.01 -16.32 6.39
CA GLY A 273 -2.00 -15.64 7.68
C GLY A 273 -0.62 -15.50 8.35
N LYS A 274 0.48 -15.70 7.61
CA LYS A 274 1.87 -15.52 8.08
C LYS A 274 2.09 -14.21 8.84
N SER A 275 1.81 -13.06 8.22
CA SER A 275 2.02 -11.73 8.84
C SER A 275 1.17 -11.55 10.09
N THR A 276 -0.06 -12.11 10.13
CA THR A 276 -0.91 -12.08 11.32
C THR A 276 -0.33 -12.92 12.45
N PHE A 277 0.15 -14.14 12.17
CA PHE A 277 0.82 -14.97 13.16
C PHE A 277 2.09 -14.30 13.69
N GLY A 278 2.93 -13.76 12.81
CA GLY A 278 4.15 -13.02 13.15
C GLY A 278 3.87 -11.81 14.03
N ARG A 279 2.85 -11.02 13.70
CA ARG A 279 2.40 -9.87 14.52
C ARG A 279 1.96 -10.30 15.92
N ILE A 280 1.12 -11.34 16.02
CA ILE A 280 0.66 -11.85 17.32
C ILE A 280 1.84 -12.39 18.14
N LEU A 281 2.78 -13.11 17.51
CA LEU A 281 3.98 -13.62 18.17
C LEU A 281 4.87 -12.47 18.69
N GLY A 282 5.16 -11.48 17.84
CA GLY A 282 5.96 -10.31 18.22
C GLY A 282 5.35 -9.56 19.38
N ASN A 283 4.04 -9.29 19.32
CA ASN A 283 3.30 -8.64 20.40
C ASN A 283 3.38 -9.41 21.73
N ARG A 284 3.25 -10.74 21.70
CA ARG A 284 3.37 -11.59 22.89
C ARG A 284 4.79 -11.59 23.47
N LEU A 285 5.80 -11.63 22.61
CA LEU A 285 7.21 -11.61 23.03
C LEU A 285 7.60 -10.29 23.69
N LEU A 286 7.06 -9.17 23.21
CA LEU A 286 7.27 -7.83 23.77
C LEU A 286 6.59 -7.65 25.13
N THR A 287 5.39 -8.20 25.31
CA THR A 287 4.50 -7.88 26.46
C THR A 287 4.29 -9.01 27.47
N GLY A 288 4.85 -10.19 27.23
CA GLY A 288 4.63 -11.38 28.07
C GLY A 288 5.00 -11.17 29.55
N ALA A 289 4.25 -11.82 30.45
CA ALA A 289 4.38 -11.68 31.91
C ALA A 289 5.81 -11.90 32.47
N GLY A 290 6.59 -12.79 31.84
CA GLY A 290 7.99 -13.06 32.23
C GLY A 290 9.00 -11.95 31.90
N GLN A 291 8.59 -10.89 31.20
CA GLN A 291 9.42 -9.73 30.92
C GLN A 291 9.44 -8.71 32.07
N GLN A 292 8.44 -8.72 32.96
CA GLN A 292 8.31 -7.74 34.05
C GLN A 292 9.12 -8.07 35.31
N THR A 293 9.40 -9.35 35.56
CA THR A 293 10.19 -9.78 36.74
C THR A 293 11.70 -9.68 36.54
N ARG A 294 12.13 -9.45 35.29
CA ARG A 294 13.54 -9.24 34.99
C ARG A 294 13.84 -7.75 35.16
N THR A 295 14.69 -7.41 36.12
CA THR A 295 15.39 -6.13 36.21
C THR A 295 16.29 -5.94 34.98
N ARG A 296 15.70 -5.75 33.79
CA ARG A 296 16.43 -5.54 32.55
C ARG A 296 16.75 -4.06 32.44
N LYS A 297 18.04 -3.75 32.26
CA LYS A 297 18.53 -2.39 31.95
C LYS A 297 18.05 -1.90 30.58
N THR A 298 17.54 -2.79 29.73
CA THR A 298 17.13 -2.52 28.35
C THR A 298 15.65 -2.83 28.14
N PRO A 299 14.92 -2.00 27.37
CA PRO A 299 13.51 -2.27 27.05
C PRO A 299 13.37 -3.60 26.27
N PRO A 300 12.23 -4.30 26.39
CA PRO A 300 11.98 -5.49 25.58
C PRO A 300 12.02 -5.11 24.10
N SER A 301 12.59 -5.99 23.28
CA SER A 301 12.67 -5.80 21.83
C SER A 301 12.56 -7.13 21.12
N VAL A 302 11.96 -7.10 19.93
CA VAL A 302 11.89 -8.22 19.00
C VAL A 302 12.42 -7.73 17.66
N VAL A 303 13.20 -8.56 16.99
CA VAL A 303 13.67 -8.27 15.64
C VAL A 303 12.78 -8.99 14.65
N VAL A 304 12.33 -8.26 13.64
CA VAL A 304 11.54 -8.78 12.54
C VAL A 304 12.35 -8.64 11.26
N MET A 305 12.54 -9.74 10.56
CA MET A 305 13.14 -9.79 9.23
C MET A 305 12.01 -9.97 8.23
N GLU A 306 11.60 -8.86 7.61
CA GLU A 306 10.55 -8.83 6.59
C GLU A 306 11.16 -9.15 5.24
N LEU A 307 10.88 -10.35 4.72
CA LEU A 307 11.38 -10.81 3.43
C LEU A 307 10.28 -10.88 2.35
N ASP A 308 9.09 -10.34 2.62
CA ASP A 308 8.02 -10.20 1.63
C ASP A 308 8.02 -8.79 1.00
N PRO A 309 8.56 -8.61 -0.23
CA PRO A 309 8.55 -7.30 -0.88
C PRO A 309 7.16 -6.89 -1.38
N GLY A 310 6.19 -7.81 -1.46
CA GLY A 310 4.85 -7.52 -1.97
C GLY A 310 3.93 -6.91 -0.91
N GLN A 311 4.03 -7.32 0.35
CA GLN A 311 3.21 -6.76 1.44
C GLN A 311 4.03 -6.54 2.72
N PRO A 312 5.11 -5.74 2.67
CA PRO A 312 5.92 -5.46 3.84
C PRO A 312 5.13 -4.71 4.91
N GLU A 313 5.48 -4.93 6.17
CA GLU A 313 4.75 -4.36 7.30
C GLU A 313 5.29 -3.01 7.78
N TYR A 314 6.61 -2.80 7.69
CA TYR A 314 7.30 -1.64 8.28
C TYR A 314 7.99 -0.75 7.23
N THR A 315 8.14 -1.23 6.01
CA THR A 315 8.80 -0.51 4.91
C THR A 315 7.87 -0.43 3.70
N PRO A 316 8.15 0.44 2.72
CA PRO A 316 7.38 0.49 1.47
C PRO A 316 7.49 -0.80 0.65
N ALA A 317 6.43 -1.15 -0.10
CA ALA A 317 6.43 -2.27 -1.05
C ALA A 317 7.61 -2.19 -2.03
N GLY A 318 8.20 -3.34 -2.35
CA GLY A 318 9.41 -3.46 -3.15
C GLY A 318 10.70 -3.53 -2.35
N THR A 319 10.62 -3.56 -1.01
CA THR A 319 11.77 -3.64 -0.12
C THR A 319 11.68 -4.83 0.83
N ILE A 320 12.84 -5.30 1.29
CA ILE A 320 12.99 -6.24 2.41
C ILE A 320 13.87 -5.61 3.47
N ALA A 321 13.63 -5.92 4.74
CA ALA A 321 14.27 -5.18 5.83
C ALA A 321 14.43 -5.98 7.12
N LEU A 322 15.44 -5.57 7.89
CA LEU A 322 15.64 -5.97 9.28
C LEU A 322 15.16 -4.83 10.18
N VAL A 323 14.19 -5.12 11.04
CA VAL A 323 13.46 -4.12 11.83
C VAL A 323 13.49 -4.50 13.30
N GLN A 324 13.96 -3.59 14.16
CA GLN A 324 13.87 -3.75 15.61
C GLN A 324 12.58 -3.09 16.13
N VAL A 325 11.70 -3.88 16.71
CA VAL A 325 10.40 -3.45 17.25
C VAL A 325 10.46 -3.43 18.77
N ARG A 326 10.00 -2.34 19.38
CA ARG A 326 9.99 -2.12 20.83
C ARG A 326 8.58 -1.91 21.40
N GLU A 327 7.62 -1.55 20.54
CA GLU A 327 6.22 -1.38 20.89
C GLU A 327 5.32 -2.37 20.16
N PRO A 328 4.21 -2.84 20.79
CA PRO A 328 3.29 -3.75 20.14
C PRO A 328 2.69 -3.17 18.87
N ASN A 329 2.65 -4.00 17.83
CA ASN A 329 2.08 -3.65 16.56
C ASN A 329 0.56 -3.85 16.57
N LEU A 330 -0.17 -2.72 16.65
CA LEU A 330 -1.64 -2.64 16.74
C LEU A 330 -2.25 -1.76 15.62
N SER A 331 -1.60 -1.69 14.46
CA SER A 331 -2.03 -0.82 13.35
C SER A 331 -1.78 -1.53 12.01
N PRO A 332 -2.54 -1.23 10.95
CA PRO A 332 -2.24 -1.71 9.60
C PRO A 332 -0.91 -1.12 9.09
N SER A 333 -0.32 -1.76 8.06
CA SER A 333 0.97 -1.34 7.50
C SER A 333 0.97 0.12 7.01
N PHE A 334 -0.09 0.55 6.31
CA PHE A 334 -0.19 1.93 5.79
C PHE A 334 -0.23 3.01 6.89
N ALA A 335 -0.53 2.67 8.15
CA ALA A 335 -0.55 3.62 9.25
C ALA A 335 0.78 3.66 10.04
N ARG A 336 1.82 2.90 9.62
CA ARG A 336 3.05 2.72 10.40
C ARG A 336 4.36 2.98 9.64
N ILE A 337 4.35 3.09 8.32
CA ILE A 337 5.60 3.03 7.50
C ILE A 337 6.64 4.11 7.73
N ALA A 338 6.32 5.11 8.54
CA ALA A 338 7.28 6.07 9.06
C ALA A 338 7.19 6.23 10.59
N ALA A 339 6.98 5.11 11.28
CA ALA A 339 6.92 5.05 12.74
C ALA A 339 8.12 5.74 13.40
N ASN A 340 7.91 6.20 14.63
CA ASN A 340 8.96 6.78 15.45
C ASN A 340 10.08 5.75 15.65
N GLU A 341 11.32 6.17 15.45
CA GLU A 341 12.51 5.32 15.63
C GLU A 341 12.65 4.77 17.05
N GLN A 342 12.02 5.43 18.03
CA GLN A 342 11.91 4.93 19.41
C GLN A 342 11.12 3.62 19.49
N ASP A 343 10.02 3.53 18.75
CA ASP A 343 9.10 2.40 18.76
C ASP A 343 9.54 1.30 17.79
N VAL A 344 10.02 1.71 16.61
CA VAL A 344 10.42 0.83 15.52
C VAL A 344 11.63 1.43 14.80
N THR A 345 12.75 0.71 14.77
CA THR A 345 13.95 1.12 14.03
C THR A 345 14.19 0.19 12.85
N VAL A 346 14.27 0.72 11.64
CA VAL A 346 14.74 -0.03 10.46
C VAL A 346 16.27 -0.09 10.53
N MET A 347 16.82 -1.26 10.83
CA MET A 347 18.25 -1.47 11.06
C MET A 347 19.04 -1.61 9.76
N ARG A 348 18.42 -2.21 8.75
CA ARG A 348 18.93 -2.33 7.38
C ARG A 348 17.77 -2.62 6.44
N CYS A 349 17.83 -2.11 5.23
CA CYS A 349 16.75 -2.21 4.24
C CYS A 349 17.37 -2.34 2.85
N HIS A 350 16.84 -3.25 2.04
CA HIS A 350 17.24 -3.45 0.65
C HIS A 350 16.04 -3.33 -0.27
N SER A 351 16.23 -2.66 -1.40
CA SER A 351 15.26 -2.61 -2.47
C SER A 351 15.50 -3.78 -3.42
N ILE A 352 14.44 -4.55 -3.66
CA ILE A 352 14.38 -5.53 -4.75
C ILE A 352 13.88 -4.85 -6.04
N ALA A 353 13.47 -3.58 -5.95
CA ALA A 353 12.89 -2.78 -7.03
C ALA A 353 11.72 -3.49 -7.76
N SER A 354 11.04 -4.41 -7.07
CA SER A 354 9.95 -5.24 -7.58
C SER A 354 9.13 -5.76 -6.41
N VAL A 355 7.83 -5.97 -6.61
CA VAL A 355 6.91 -6.52 -5.59
C VAL A 355 6.94 -8.06 -5.50
N SER A 356 7.87 -8.70 -6.22
CA SER A 356 8.02 -10.16 -6.24
C SER A 356 9.51 -10.55 -6.24
N PRO A 357 9.95 -11.50 -5.40
CA PRO A 357 11.30 -12.06 -5.46
C PRO A 357 11.64 -12.70 -6.81
N ALA A 358 10.62 -13.10 -7.58
CA ALA A 358 10.80 -13.77 -8.86
C ALA A 358 11.44 -12.89 -9.95
N SER A 359 11.52 -11.56 -9.76
CA SER A 359 12.20 -10.68 -10.71
C SER A 359 13.71 -10.89 -10.70
N ASP A 360 14.29 -11.13 -9.52
CA ASP A 360 15.71 -11.42 -9.34
C ASP A 360 15.90 -12.26 -8.05
N PRO A 361 15.77 -13.60 -8.17
CA PRO A 361 15.95 -14.52 -7.04
C PRO A 361 17.32 -14.42 -6.36
N GLU A 362 18.38 -14.15 -7.13
CA GLU A 362 19.76 -14.09 -6.63
C GLU A 362 19.98 -12.86 -5.78
N LEU A 363 19.62 -11.66 -6.29
CA LEU A 363 19.64 -10.43 -5.50
C LEU A 363 18.81 -10.58 -4.23
N TYR A 364 17.61 -11.16 -4.34
CA TYR A 364 16.72 -11.36 -3.20
C TYR A 364 17.38 -12.20 -2.10
N LEU A 365 18.01 -13.32 -2.47
CA LEU A 365 18.70 -14.19 -1.55
C LEU A 365 19.89 -13.48 -0.90
N GLU A 366 20.73 -12.80 -1.68
CA GLU A 366 21.90 -12.07 -1.16
C GLU A 366 21.48 -10.97 -0.18
N CYS A 367 20.45 -10.20 -0.53
CA CYS A 367 19.89 -9.19 0.36
C CYS A 367 19.36 -9.83 1.66
N ALA A 368 18.66 -10.95 1.58
CA ALA A 368 18.18 -11.66 2.76
C ALA A 368 19.35 -12.16 3.64
N LEU A 369 20.39 -12.74 3.06
CA LEU A 369 21.56 -13.21 3.81
C LEU A 369 22.34 -12.05 4.46
N ASP A 370 22.47 -10.92 3.79
CA ASP A 370 23.06 -9.71 4.36
C ASP A 370 22.23 -9.17 5.55
N LEU A 371 20.90 -9.14 5.45
CA LEU A 371 20.04 -8.79 6.58
C LEU A 371 20.22 -9.75 7.76
N PHE A 372 20.43 -11.05 7.50
CA PHE A 372 20.67 -12.04 8.55
C PHE A 372 22.03 -11.84 9.19
N GLN A 373 23.08 -11.57 8.40
CA GLN A 373 24.39 -11.22 8.92
C GLN A 373 24.31 -10.00 9.82
N ARG A 374 23.58 -8.95 9.39
CA ARG A 374 23.37 -7.76 10.22
C ARG A 374 22.68 -8.09 11.54
N TYR A 375 21.70 -9.00 11.55
CA TYR A 375 21.10 -9.49 12.78
C TYR A 375 22.13 -10.17 13.69
N GLN A 376 22.98 -11.03 13.15
CA GLN A 376 24.04 -11.70 13.92
C GLN A 376 25.02 -10.71 14.53
N ASP A 377 25.37 -9.65 13.80
CA ASP A 377 26.38 -8.68 14.26
C ASP A 377 25.83 -7.73 15.33
N THR A 378 24.60 -7.24 15.18
CA THR A 378 24.09 -6.13 16.02
C THR A 378 22.96 -6.52 16.97
N CYS A 379 22.29 -7.63 16.73
CA CYS A 379 21.04 -7.98 17.40
C CYS A 379 21.06 -9.37 18.06
N GLN A 380 22.23 -10.01 18.14
CA GLN A 380 22.38 -11.34 18.72
C GLN A 380 21.80 -11.37 20.15
N GLY A 381 20.97 -12.39 20.42
CA GLY A 381 20.31 -12.55 21.72
C GLY A 381 18.91 -11.95 21.81
N LEU A 382 18.46 -11.18 20.82
CA LEU A 382 17.07 -10.76 20.69
C LEU A 382 16.25 -11.82 19.92
N PRO A 383 14.97 -12.04 20.25
CA PRO A 383 14.10 -12.89 19.46
C PRO A 383 13.98 -12.41 18.01
N LEU A 384 14.02 -13.34 17.05
CA LEU A 384 13.93 -13.08 15.61
C LEU A 384 12.67 -13.73 15.04
N ILE A 385 11.88 -12.94 14.31
CA ILE A 385 10.75 -13.41 13.50
C ILE A 385 11.07 -13.14 12.03
N ILE A 386 11.09 -14.17 11.20
CA ILE A 386 11.37 -14.06 9.76
C ILE A 386 10.07 -14.31 9.02
N ASN A 387 9.55 -13.29 8.34
CA ASN A 387 8.34 -13.39 7.53
C ASN A 387 8.72 -13.51 6.05
N THR A 388 8.36 -14.63 5.41
CA THR A 388 8.74 -14.92 4.02
C THR A 388 7.58 -14.63 3.04
N PRO A 389 7.86 -14.48 1.73
CA PRO A 389 6.82 -14.26 0.73
C PRO A 389 6.00 -15.52 0.50
N GLY A 390 4.82 -15.37 -0.12
CA GLY A 390 3.91 -16.48 -0.41
C GLY A 390 4.24 -17.33 -1.64
N TRP A 391 5.49 -17.30 -2.13
CA TRP A 391 5.94 -18.08 -3.30
C TRP A 391 6.59 -19.39 -2.84
N VAL A 392 5.83 -20.48 -2.87
CA VAL A 392 6.19 -21.74 -2.18
C VAL A 392 6.46 -22.92 -3.11
N LEU A 393 6.46 -22.72 -4.43
CA LEU A 393 6.61 -23.75 -5.46
C LEU A 393 7.75 -23.37 -6.42
N GLY A 394 8.35 -24.38 -7.08
CA GLY A 394 9.44 -24.19 -8.04
C GLY A 394 10.61 -23.41 -7.43
N THR A 395 11.12 -22.40 -8.15
CA THR A 395 12.22 -21.53 -7.67
C THR A 395 11.92 -20.86 -6.33
N GLY A 396 10.64 -20.62 -5.99
CA GLY A 396 10.27 -20.11 -4.67
C GLY A 396 10.57 -21.11 -3.55
N LEU A 397 10.37 -22.41 -3.81
CA LEU A 397 10.75 -23.48 -2.88
C LEU A 397 12.27 -23.60 -2.74
N ASP A 398 13.01 -23.46 -3.85
CA ASP A 398 14.47 -23.49 -3.84
C ASP A 398 15.02 -22.37 -2.95
N LEU A 399 14.54 -21.13 -3.15
CA LEU A 399 14.88 -19.97 -2.32
C LEU A 399 14.56 -20.19 -0.84
N LEU A 400 13.36 -20.67 -0.52
CA LEU A 400 12.98 -20.93 0.86
C LEU A 400 13.84 -22.03 1.49
N SER A 401 14.17 -23.07 0.74
CA SER A 401 15.03 -24.17 1.21
C SER A 401 16.46 -23.68 1.48
N GLU A 402 16.98 -22.81 0.63
CA GLU A 402 18.28 -22.18 0.82
C GLU A 402 18.31 -21.25 2.05
N LEU A 403 17.28 -20.41 2.22
CA LEU A 403 17.11 -19.59 3.40
C LEU A 403 17.02 -20.43 4.68
N VAL A 404 16.20 -21.48 4.70
CA VAL A 404 16.05 -22.39 5.85
C VAL A 404 17.38 -23.06 6.20
N SER A 405 18.09 -23.60 5.20
CA SER A 405 19.33 -24.34 5.41
C SER A 405 20.51 -23.45 5.82
N THR A 406 20.53 -22.19 5.38
CA THR A 406 21.58 -21.21 5.68
C THR A 406 21.33 -20.52 7.02
N ILE A 407 20.13 -19.99 7.23
CA ILE A 407 19.74 -19.25 8.45
C ILE A 407 19.62 -20.20 9.65
N LYS A 408 19.17 -21.44 9.43
CA LYS A 408 18.93 -22.45 10.47
C LYS A 408 18.08 -21.91 11.64
N PRO A 409 16.87 -21.39 11.37
CA PRO A 409 16.00 -20.89 12.43
C PRO A 409 15.71 -22.01 13.45
N ALA A 410 15.51 -21.66 14.71
CA ALA A 410 15.18 -22.63 15.77
C ALA A 410 13.87 -23.37 15.46
N GLU A 411 12.96 -22.71 14.76
CA GLU A 411 11.70 -23.28 14.32
C GLU A 411 11.26 -22.71 12.95
N VAL A 412 10.89 -23.60 12.03
CA VAL A 412 10.20 -23.28 10.78
C VAL A 412 8.73 -23.65 10.94
N ILE A 413 7.85 -22.68 10.70
CA ILE A 413 6.40 -22.87 10.76
C ILE A 413 5.83 -22.68 9.37
N TYR A 414 5.28 -23.75 8.81
CA TYR A 414 4.58 -23.70 7.53
C TYR A 414 3.08 -23.57 7.77
N MET A 415 2.52 -22.43 7.35
CA MET A 415 1.15 -22.00 7.66
C MET A 415 0.10 -22.61 6.72
N SER A 416 0.19 -23.90 6.44
CA SER A 416 -0.85 -24.64 5.72
C SER A 416 -0.69 -26.14 6.00
N GLU A 417 -1.76 -26.81 6.42
CA GLU A 417 -1.77 -28.28 6.58
C GLU A 417 -2.00 -28.98 5.24
N ASP A 418 -2.73 -28.34 4.33
CA ASP A 418 -3.07 -28.84 2.99
C ASP A 418 -2.15 -28.29 1.88
N GLY A 419 -0.94 -27.86 2.24
CA GLY A 419 0.03 -27.33 1.27
C GLY A 419 0.50 -28.39 0.26
N PRO A 420 1.09 -27.98 -0.88
CA PRO A 420 1.67 -28.92 -1.83
C PRO A 420 2.70 -29.82 -1.15
N ARG A 421 2.61 -31.14 -1.37
CA ARG A 421 3.51 -32.13 -0.74
C ARG A 421 4.97 -31.84 -1.02
N GLU A 422 5.28 -31.48 -2.26
CA GLU A 422 6.63 -31.10 -2.72
C GLU A 422 7.21 -29.97 -1.86
N THR A 423 6.43 -28.91 -1.59
CA THR A 423 6.84 -27.81 -0.73
C THR A 423 7.14 -28.29 0.69
N VAL A 424 6.24 -29.08 1.27
CA VAL A 424 6.38 -29.55 2.66
C VAL A 424 7.60 -30.44 2.80
N GLU A 425 7.78 -31.40 1.88
CA GLU A 425 8.92 -32.32 1.87
C GLU A 425 10.23 -31.59 1.63
N GLY A 426 10.28 -30.63 0.68
CA GLY A 426 11.47 -29.83 0.40
C GLY A 426 11.91 -28.99 1.60
N LEU A 427 10.96 -28.27 2.23
CA LEU A 427 11.26 -27.49 3.43
C LEU A 427 11.64 -28.36 4.62
N GLN A 428 11.00 -29.51 4.78
CA GLN A 428 11.34 -30.46 5.85
C GLN A 428 12.73 -31.07 5.65
N ALA A 429 13.13 -31.35 4.40
CA ALA A 429 14.47 -31.83 4.08
C ALA A 429 15.55 -30.76 4.33
N ALA A 430 15.26 -29.49 4.03
CA ALA A 430 16.16 -28.37 4.31
C ALA A 430 16.25 -28.02 5.80
N CYS A 431 15.16 -28.22 6.56
CA CYS A 431 15.06 -27.89 7.97
C CYS A 431 15.78 -28.94 8.84
N LYS A 432 16.82 -28.50 9.56
CA LYS A 432 17.55 -29.35 10.52
C LYS A 432 17.05 -29.21 11.97
N THR A 433 16.03 -28.38 12.18
CA THR A 433 15.50 -28.00 13.49
C THR A 433 14.02 -28.41 13.59
N ALA A 434 13.21 -27.68 14.35
CA ALA A 434 11.77 -27.96 14.46
C ALA A 434 11.03 -27.48 13.21
N PHE A 435 10.27 -28.37 12.57
CA PHE A 435 9.35 -28.05 11.48
C PHE A 435 7.91 -28.32 11.94
N THR A 436 7.05 -27.30 11.91
CA THR A 436 5.65 -27.40 12.36
C THR A 436 4.69 -26.97 11.25
N LEU A 437 3.68 -27.80 10.97
CA LEU A 437 2.52 -27.43 10.15
C LEU A 437 1.45 -26.78 11.04
N LEU A 438 0.79 -25.74 10.53
CA LEU A 438 -0.36 -25.11 11.17
C LEU A 438 -1.45 -24.83 10.13
N PRO A 439 -2.73 -24.83 10.52
CA PRO A 439 -3.82 -24.56 9.60
C PRO A 439 -3.72 -23.14 9.05
N SER A 440 -4.05 -22.96 7.78
CA SER A 440 -4.19 -21.63 7.17
C SER A 440 -5.50 -20.99 7.59
N GLN A 441 -5.51 -19.67 7.76
CA GLN A 441 -6.74 -18.92 8.02
C GLN A 441 -6.84 -17.80 6.98
N GLN A 442 -7.45 -18.13 5.85
CA GLN A 442 -7.76 -17.14 4.81
C GLN A 442 -8.85 -16.19 5.32
N SER A 443 -8.80 -14.95 4.85
CA SER A 443 -9.87 -14.00 5.17
C SER A 443 -11.13 -14.37 4.39
N GLU A 444 -12.25 -14.53 5.08
CA GLU A 444 -13.56 -14.81 4.46
C GLU A 444 -14.02 -13.64 3.57
N PHE A 445 -13.59 -12.42 3.92
CA PHE A 445 -13.90 -11.21 3.15
C PHE A 445 -12.65 -10.33 3.06
N THR A 446 -12.42 -9.74 1.89
CA THR A 446 -11.42 -8.69 1.72
C THR A 446 -12.04 -7.51 0.98
N SER A 447 -12.05 -6.34 1.61
CA SER A 447 -12.52 -5.12 0.94
C SER A 447 -11.45 -4.47 0.06
N ARG A 448 -10.20 -4.95 0.13
CA ARG A 448 -9.05 -4.38 -0.59
C ARG A 448 -8.14 -5.49 -1.10
N THR A 449 -7.82 -5.48 -2.39
CA THR A 449 -6.85 -6.42 -2.98
C THR A 449 -5.44 -6.10 -2.48
N ALA A 450 -4.48 -7.01 -2.74
CA ALA A 450 -3.08 -6.77 -2.41
C ALA A 450 -2.52 -5.50 -3.08
N ALA A 451 -2.93 -5.24 -4.33
CA ALA A 451 -2.55 -4.02 -5.06
C ALA A 451 -3.17 -2.75 -4.45
N HIS A 452 -4.42 -2.82 -4.00
CA HIS A 452 -5.04 -1.72 -3.25
C HIS A 452 -4.29 -1.41 -1.96
N LEU A 453 -3.93 -2.43 -1.18
CA LEU A 453 -3.17 -2.25 0.05
C LEU A 453 -1.80 -1.64 -0.19
N ARG A 454 -1.07 -2.07 -1.23
CA ARG A 454 0.20 -1.44 -1.65
C ARG A 454 0.01 0.03 -2.09
N SER A 455 -1.06 0.34 -2.82
CA SER A 455 -1.35 1.72 -3.23
C SER A 455 -1.67 2.62 -2.02
N MET A 456 -2.46 2.11 -1.07
CA MET A 456 -2.75 2.81 0.19
C MET A 456 -1.45 3.04 0.99
N GLN A 457 -0.60 2.02 1.01
CA GLN A 457 0.70 2.05 1.66
C GLN A 457 1.61 3.14 1.08
N ALA A 458 1.77 3.16 -0.25
CA ALA A 458 2.57 4.14 -0.96
C ALA A 458 2.05 5.57 -0.75
N LEU A 459 0.73 5.77 -0.88
CA LEU A 459 0.10 7.07 -0.65
C LEU A 459 0.39 7.55 0.78
N ALA A 460 0.16 6.72 1.80
CA ALA A 460 0.43 7.09 3.19
C ALA A 460 1.92 7.37 3.46
N TYR A 461 2.84 6.65 2.79
CA TYR A 461 4.27 6.90 2.86
C TYR A 461 4.63 8.29 2.32
N PHE A 462 4.24 8.63 1.09
CA PHE A 462 4.60 9.93 0.49
C PHE A 462 3.93 11.14 1.16
N HIS A 463 2.80 10.92 1.85
CA HIS A 463 2.11 11.95 2.63
C HIS A 463 2.56 12.07 4.09
N THR A 464 3.55 11.27 4.50
CA THR A 464 4.13 11.35 5.83
C THR A 464 4.78 12.72 6.07
N LYS A 465 4.48 13.32 7.22
CA LYS A 465 5.19 14.46 7.81
C LYS A 465 5.55 14.14 9.25
N ARG A 466 6.72 14.61 9.70
CA ARG A 466 7.10 14.59 11.12
C ARG A 466 6.88 15.97 11.71
N ASP A 467 6.21 16.03 12.86
CA ASP A 467 6.07 17.27 13.60
C ASP A 467 7.37 17.58 14.40
N PRO A 468 7.50 18.78 15.01
CA PRO A 468 8.66 19.11 15.84
C PRO A 468 8.85 18.22 17.08
N SER A 469 7.80 17.51 17.52
CA SER A 469 7.84 16.51 18.58
C SER A 469 8.16 15.09 18.08
N ASN A 470 8.55 14.97 16.81
CA ASN A 470 8.86 13.73 16.10
C ASN A 470 7.66 12.76 15.99
N GLN A 471 6.45 13.28 16.11
CA GLN A 471 5.22 12.51 15.88
C GLN A 471 4.89 12.42 14.39
N LEU A 472 4.37 11.25 14.01
CA LEU A 472 3.92 10.95 12.66
C LEU A 472 2.59 11.65 12.35
N LEU A 473 2.53 12.38 11.26
CA LEU A 473 1.31 13.00 10.75
C LEU A 473 1.18 12.75 9.25
N TRP A 474 -0.05 12.79 8.74
CA TRP A 474 -0.30 12.72 7.30
C TRP A 474 -0.77 14.06 6.75
N ASN A 475 -0.13 14.51 5.68
CA ASN A 475 -0.50 15.70 4.94
C ASN A 475 -1.70 15.39 4.02
N PRO A 476 -2.83 16.10 4.13
CA PRO A 476 -3.99 15.82 3.29
C PRO A 476 -4.05 16.69 2.02
N THR A 477 -2.91 17.24 1.57
CA THR A 477 -2.83 18.11 0.39
C THR A 477 -2.17 17.35 -0.75
N PRO A 478 -2.63 17.52 -2.00
CA PRO A 478 -2.05 16.83 -3.15
C PRO A 478 -0.53 16.95 -3.27
N LEU A 479 0.14 15.90 -3.72
CA LEU A 479 1.60 15.91 -3.93
C LEU A 479 2.04 16.97 -4.96
N SER A 480 1.18 17.32 -5.91
CA SER A 480 1.40 18.41 -6.88
C SER A 480 1.55 19.79 -6.22
N SER A 481 0.91 20.00 -5.08
CA SER A 481 0.98 21.26 -4.32
C SER A 481 2.21 21.36 -3.42
N SER A 482 2.88 20.22 -3.20
CA SER A 482 4.08 20.17 -2.35
C SER A 482 5.33 20.59 -3.14
N PRO A 483 6.20 21.44 -2.56
CA PRO A 483 7.43 21.85 -3.22
C PRO A 483 8.37 20.64 -3.37
N PRO A 484 8.88 20.34 -4.57
CA PRO A 484 9.82 19.24 -4.77
C PRO A 484 11.23 19.61 -4.30
N LEU A 485 12.00 18.59 -3.92
CA LEU A 485 13.44 18.70 -3.74
C LEU A 485 14.10 18.80 -5.12
N MET A 486 14.82 19.91 -5.36
CA MET A 486 15.55 20.13 -6.59
C MET A 486 16.95 19.51 -6.50
N VAL A 487 17.19 18.46 -7.28
CA VAL A 487 18.47 17.72 -7.26
C VAL A 487 19.20 17.94 -8.57
N GLY A 488 20.28 18.72 -8.54
CA GLY A 488 21.13 18.94 -9.71
C GLY A 488 21.86 17.66 -10.13
N TYR A 489 21.79 17.30 -11.41
CA TYR A 489 22.49 16.13 -11.98
C TYR A 489 23.59 16.51 -12.99
N LYS A 490 23.72 17.80 -13.32
CA LYS A 490 24.80 18.36 -14.14
C LYS A 490 25.92 18.94 -13.27
N GLY A 491 27.14 18.97 -13.79
CA GLY A 491 28.32 19.54 -13.13
C GLY A 491 29.06 18.59 -12.19
N LYS A 492 30.10 19.12 -11.53
CA LYS A 492 30.99 18.35 -10.63
C LYS A 492 30.35 18.02 -9.28
N ASN A 493 29.46 18.88 -8.79
CA ASN A 493 28.74 18.68 -7.52
C ASN A 493 27.34 18.12 -7.78
N ARG A 494 27.27 16.93 -8.38
CA ARG A 494 26.00 16.26 -8.65
C ARG A 494 25.36 15.77 -7.35
N GLY A 495 24.04 15.89 -7.27
CA GLY A 495 23.26 15.49 -6.10
C GLY A 495 23.07 13.98 -5.97
N ILE A 496 23.14 13.26 -7.09
CA ILE A 496 23.14 11.79 -7.21
C ILE A 496 24.31 11.34 -8.07
N THR A 497 24.86 10.17 -7.80
CA THR A 497 25.94 9.55 -8.59
C THR A 497 25.43 9.11 -9.94
N GLY A 498 24.28 8.43 -9.98
CA GLY A 498 23.64 7.98 -11.20
C GLY A 498 22.35 7.22 -10.93
N ILE A 499 21.68 6.85 -12.02
CA ILE A 499 20.51 5.99 -12.04
C ILE A 499 20.91 4.59 -12.52
N ILE A 500 20.42 3.55 -11.84
CA ILE A 500 20.60 2.14 -12.24
C ILE A 500 19.23 1.55 -12.50
N SER A 501 19.06 0.80 -13.59
CA SER A 501 17.83 0.03 -13.83
C SER A 501 18.07 -1.44 -13.49
N TYR A 502 17.21 -2.01 -12.67
CA TYR A 502 17.15 -3.45 -12.39
C TYR A 502 16.18 -4.14 -13.34
N GLU A 503 16.38 -5.44 -13.62
CA GLU A 503 15.61 -6.30 -14.54
C GLU A 503 15.70 -5.88 -16.03
N TYR A 504 15.51 -4.60 -16.33
CA TYR A 504 15.51 -4.10 -17.70
C TYR A 504 16.12 -2.70 -17.78
N GLN A 505 17.16 -2.54 -18.59
CA GLN A 505 17.76 -1.26 -18.92
C GLN A 505 17.09 -0.67 -20.19
N PRO A 506 16.34 0.44 -20.08
CA PRO A 506 15.82 1.11 -21.26
C PRO A 506 16.98 1.74 -22.07
N PRO A 507 16.80 1.92 -23.40
CA PRO A 507 17.73 2.71 -24.20
C PRO A 507 17.95 4.10 -23.60
N ALA A 508 19.17 4.64 -23.74
CA ALA A 508 19.56 5.92 -23.14
C ALA A 508 18.59 7.07 -23.48
N ASP A 509 18.07 7.08 -24.70
CA ASP A 509 17.16 8.12 -25.21
C ASP A 509 15.75 8.03 -24.60
N LEU A 510 15.37 6.87 -24.06
CA LEU A 510 14.04 6.63 -23.46
C LEU A 510 14.09 6.59 -21.94
N LEU A 511 15.28 6.61 -21.34
CA LEU A 511 15.43 6.53 -19.88
C LEU A 511 14.72 7.69 -19.21
N ALA A 512 14.89 8.92 -19.71
CA ALA A 512 14.26 10.12 -19.14
C ALA A 512 12.73 10.01 -19.14
N GLU A 513 12.13 9.52 -20.24
CA GLU A 513 10.67 9.34 -20.33
C GLU A 513 10.18 8.21 -19.42
N THR A 514 10.96 7.12 -19.31
CA THR A 514 10.59 5.94 -18.52
C THR A 514 10.57 6.24 -17.03
N ILE A 515 11.57 6.98 -16.53
CA ILE A 515 11.66 7.29 -15.09
C ILE A 515 10.73 8.44 -14.68
N ASN A 516 10.32 9.31 -15.62
CA ASN A 516 9.48 10.46 -15.31
C ASN A 516 8.10 10.01 -14.82
N GLY A 517 7.68 10.50 -13.65
CA GLY A 517 6.46 10.07 -12.98
C GLY A 517 6.59 8.78 -12.16
N SER A 518 7.71 8.05 -12.26
CA SER A 518 7.88 6.75 -11.59
C SER A 518 8.32 6.87 -10.11
N ILE A 519 8.10 5.80 -9.35
CA ILE A 519 8.73 5.61 -8.04
C ILE A 519 10.10 4.96 -8.24
N LEU A 520 11.11 5.57 -7.63
CA LEU A 520 12.49 5.09 -7.61
C LEU A 520 12.91 4.82 -6.16
N CYS A 521 13.93 3.99 -5.96
CA CYS A 521 14.50 3.74 -4.64
C CYS A 521 15.79 4.52 -4.47
N LEU A 522 15.90 5.30 -3.39
CA LEU A 522 17.14 5.99 -3.03
C LEU A 522 18.04 5.00 -2.29
N VAL A 523 19.13 4.62 -2.93
CA VAL A 523 20.13 3.68 -2.42
C VAL A 523 21.41 4.44 -2.09
N GLU A 524 21.91 4.21 -0.90
CA GLU A 524 23.22 4.66 -0.43
C GLU A 524 24.21 3.52 -0.59
N THR A 525 25.38 3.80 -1.15
CA THR A 525 26.50 2.87 -1.21
C THR A 525 27.60 3.36 -0.27
N GLU A 526 27.86 2.54 0.74
CA GLU A 526 28.80 2.78 1.84
C GLU A 526 30.24 2.58 1.35
N ASP A 527 30.43 1.74 0.34
CA ASP A 527 31.74 1.41 -0.23
C ASP A 527 31.65 1.28 -1.77
N VAL A 528 32.71 1.68 -2.46
CA VAL A 528 32.86 1.57 -3.92
C VAL A 528 32.80 0.10 -4.38
N ARG A 529 33.12 -0.86 -3.50
CA ARG A 529 32.96 -2.30 -3.77
C ARG A 529 31.53 -2.69 -4.15
N ALA A 530 30.52 -1.88 -3.81
CA ALA A 530 29.14 -2.06 -4.28
C ALA A 530 29.01 -2.14 -5.80
N PHE A 531 29.93 -1.50 -6.54
CA PHE A 531 29.91 -1.38 -8.01
C PHE A 531 30.74 -2.42 -8.74
N THR A 532 31.41 -3.34 -8.02
CA THR A 532 32.37 -4.29 -8.62
C THR A 532 31.75 -5.12 -9.75
N ARG A 533 30.47 -5.49 -9.62
CA ARG A 533 29.72 -6.25 -10.64
C ARG A 533 29.47 -5.42 -11.91
N LEU A 534 29.18 -4.13 -11.73
CA LEU A 534 28.86 -3.19 -12.81
C LEU A 534 30.13 -2.70 -13.54
N ALA A 535 31.27 -2.61 -12.84
CA ALA A 535 32.52 -2.15 -13.43
C ALA A 535 33.16 -3.17 -14.39
N ARG A 536 32.92 -4.47 -14.21
CA ARG A 536 33.45 -5.53 -15.09
C ARG A 536 32.99 -5.38 -16.53
N GLU A 537 31.77 -4.86 -16.75
CA GLU A 537 31.19 -4.63 -18.08
C GLU A 537 31.84 -3.45 -18.83
N SER A 538 32.25 -2.39 -18.12
CA SER A 538 32.97 -1.26 -18.75
C SER A 538 34.36 -1.64 -19.28
N ILE A 539 34.97 -2.69 -18.71
CA ILE A 539 36.30 -3.16 -19.12
C ILE A 539 36.17 -4.12 -20.30
N ASP A 540 35.17 -5.01 -20.33
CA ASP A 540 34.97 -5.93 -21.47
C ASP A 540 34.52 -5.22 -22.77
N SER A 541 33.98 -4.00 -22.68
CA SER A 541 33.75 -3.13 -23.84
C SER A 541 35.00 -2.39 -24.34
N SER A 542 36.12 -2.47 -23.60
CA SER A 542 37.42 -1.90 -23.97
C SER A 542 38.55 -2.95 -23.89
N ALA A 543 38.69 -3.69 -25.01
CA ALA A 543 39.81 -4.54 -25.39
C ALA A 543 39.83 -5.99 -24.86
N VAL A 544 39.58 -6.90 -25.79
CA VAL A 544 40.11 -8.27 -25.78
C VAL A 544 41.64 -8.22 -25.66
N THR A 545 42.20 -8.62 -24.52
CA THR A 545 43.40 -9.48 -24.47
C THR A 545 43.43 -10.25 -23.15
N SER A 546 43.54 -11.57 -23.31
CA SER A 546 43.58 -12.62 -22.29
C SER A 546 44.57 -12.40 -21.14
N SER A 547 44.18 -12.76 -19.93
CA SER A 547 44.80 -13.89 -19.21
C SER A 547 43.95 -14.31 -18.01
N ALA A 548 43.62 -15.60 -17.98
CA ALA A 548 43.14 -16.29 -16.80
C ALA A 548 44.27 -16.38 -15.76
N ASP A 549 43.87 -16.53 -14.50
CA ASP A 549 44.69 -16.76 -13.30
C ASP A 549 45.39 -15.54 -12.69
N VAL A 550 44.67 -14.76 -11.87
CA VAL A 550 45.28 -14.06 -10.73
C VAL A 550 44.36 -14.13 -9.51
N MET A 551 44.87 -14.77 -8.46
CA MET A 551 44.36 -14.79 -7.10
C MET A 551 44.39 -13.37 -6.50
N ASP A 552 43.36 -13.01 -5.72
CA ASP A 552 43.38 -11.99 -4.67
C ASP A 552 44.06 -10.64 -5.02
N VAL A 553 43.30 -9.71 -5.61
CA VAL A 553 43.72 -8.32 -5.80
C VAL A 553 42.86 -7.41 -4.93
N ASP A 554 43.26 -7.28 -3.67
CA ASP A 554 42.99 -6.09 -2.88
C ASP A 554 43.57 -4.87 -3.61
N GLY A 555 42.70 -3.97 -4.08
CA GLY A 555 43.09 -2.58 -4.36
C GLY A 555 43.09 -2.07 -5.80
N VAL A 556 42.23 -2.56 -6.71
CA VAL A 556 41.91 -1.76 -7.91
C VAL A 556 40.94 -0.66 -7.48
N ALA A 557 41.43 0.58 -7.35
CA ALA A 557 40.57 1.74 -7.13
C ALA A 557 39.63 1.88 -8.34
N LEU A 558 38.38 1.47 -8.17
CA LEU A 558 37.34 1.61 -9.18
C LEU A 558 37.08 3.10 -9.41
N ASP A 559 37.36 3.59 -10.63
CA ASP A 559 36.98 4.94 -11.04
C ASP A 559 35.49 4.96 -11.39
N LEU A 560 34.67 5.42 -10.45
CA LEU A 560 33.22 5.52 -10.62
C LEU A 560 32.82 6.42 -11.80
N GLU A 561 33.64 7.40 -12.19
CA GLU A 561 33.30 8.22 -13.36
C GLU A 561 33.43 7.44 -14.67
N ALA A 562 34.25 6.38 -14.72
CA ALA A 562 34.42 5.56 -15.91
C ALA A 562 33.20 4.70 -16.23
N ILE A 563 32.40 4.33 -15.21
CA ILE A 563 31.20 3.50 -15.38
C ILE A 563 29.92 4.31 -15.61
N ILE A 564 29.98 5.64 -15.55
CA ILE A 564 28.81 6.52 -15.65
C ILE A 564 28.67 7.04 -17.08
N ALA A 565 27.58 6.66 -17.72
CA ALA A 565 27.14 7.20 -19.00
C ALA A 565 26.14 8.36 -18.80
N ARG A 566 25.84 9.09 -19.88
CA ARG A 566 24.87 10.19 -19.87
C ARG A 566 23.83 9.99 -20.96
N THR A 567 22.57 10.26 -20.63
CA THR A 567 21.48 10.33 -21.62
C THR A 567 21.61 11.59 -22.48
N PRO A 568 20.85 11.73 -23.59
CA PRO A 568 20.82 12.96 -24.38
C PRO A 568 20.47 14.22 -23.57
N GLU A 569 19.67 14.07 -22.53
CA GLU A 569 19.29 15.15 -21.59
C GLU A 569 20.41 15.49 -20.59
N GLY A 570 21.43 14.64 -20.51
CA GLY A 570 22.60 14.76 -19.65
C GLY A 570 22.45 14.07 -18.29
N ILE A 571 21.44 13.21 -18.11
CA ILE A 571 21.17 12.47 -16.87
C ILE A 571 22.25 11.39 -16.69
N PRO A 572 22.96 11.34 -15.55
CA PRO A 572 23.93 10.29 -15.28
C PRO A 572 23.21 8.97 -15.00
N TYR A 573 23.58 7.93 -15.73
CA TYR A 573 23.10 6.56 -15.50
C TYR A 573 24.26 5.58 -15.64
N ILE A 574 24.15 4.43 -15.00
CA ILE A 574 25.13 3.35 -15.14
C ILE A 574 24.53 2.34 -16.11
N PRO A 575 25.14 2.14 -17.30
CA PRO A 575 24.72 1.09 -18.22
C PRO A 575 24.77 -0.27 -17.53
N ASN A 576 23.73 -1.06 -17.71
CA ASN A 576 23.55 -2.35 -17.05
C ASN A 576 22.88 -3.33 -18.01
N THR A 577 23.59 -3.79 -19.04
CA THR A 577 22.95 -4.62 -20.08
C THR A 577 22.74 -6.06 -19.63
N ASP A 578 23.57 -6.53 -18.69
CA ASP A 578 23.49 -7.87 -18.10
C ASP A 578 22.54 -7.96 -16.90
N ALA A 579 21.77 -6.90 -16.61
CA ALA A 579 20.86 -6.81 -15.47
C ALA A 579 21.52 -7.12 -14.11
N GLN A 580 22.81 -6.77 -13.96
CA GLN A 580 23.55 -6.85 -12.70
C GLN A 580 23.00 -5.90 -11.64
N THR A 581 23.32 -6.18 -10.38
CA THR A 581 22.79 -5.43 -9.24
C THR A 581 23.93 -4.93 -8.35
N LEU A 582 23.64 -3.93 -7.51
CA LEU A 582 24.57 -3.49 -6.48
C LEU A 582 24.78 -4.60 -5.46
N ASP A 583 26.01 -4.76 -4.97
CA ASP A 583 26.30 -5.71 -3.89
C ASP A 583 25.62 -5.25 -2.58
N PRO A 584 24.67 -6.01 -2.03
CA PRO A 584 23.90 -5.61 -0.85
C PRO A 584 24.75 -5.52 0.43
N ARG A 585 25.97 -6.07 0.45
CA ARG A 585 26.88 -5.95 1.60
C ARG A 585 27.39 -4.53 1.80
N TYR A 586 27.47 -3.76 0.71
CA TYR A 586 28.02 -2.41 0.68
C TYR A 586 27.00 -1.34 0.30
N ALA A 587 25.72 -1.71 0.19
CA ALA A 587 24.64 -0.83 -0.19
C ALA A 587 23.46 -0.97 0.77
N GLN A 588 22.69 0.11 0.95
CA GLN A 588 21.42 0.07 1.68
C GLN A 588 20.42 1.05 1.10
N THR A 589 19.14 0.74 1.26
CA THR A 589 18.03 1.59 0.81
C THR A 589 17.59 2.54 1.91
N LEU A 590 17.63 3.84 1.62
CA LEU A 590 17.16 4.87 2.55
C LEU A 590 15.64 5.03 2.53
N GLY A 591 15.03 4.79 1.37
CA GLY A 591 13.58 4.82 1.16
C GLY A 591 13.23 4.99 -0.32
N GLN A 592 11.97 5.29 -0.58
CA GLN A 592 11.47 5.57 -1.93
C GLN A 592 11.31 7.07 -2.21
N VAL A 593 11.41 7.40 -3.49
CA VAL A 593 11.26 8.74 -4.03
C VAL A 593 10.32 8.71 -5.23
N LEU A 594 9.50 9.76 -5.40
CA LEU A 594 8.64 9.94 -6.56
C LEU A 594 9.28 11.02 -7.44
N LEU A 595 9.62 10.67 -8.69
CA LEU A 595 10.17 11.63 -9.64
C LEU A 595 9.02 12.38 -10.32
N ARG A 596 8.77 13.61 -9.87
CA ARG A 596 7.67 14.46 -10.39
C ARG A 596 7.96 15.01 -11.79
N GLY A 597 9.23 15.30 -12.07
CA GLY A 597 9.62 15.96 -13.31
C GLY A 597 11.12 16.07 -13.47
N ILE A 598 11.54 16.26 -14.71
CA ILE A 598 12.94 16.40 -15.11
C ILE A 598 13.09 17.75 -15.81
N ASP A 599 13.88 18.66 -15.24
CA ASP A 599 14.23 19.92 -15.88
C ASP A 599 15.55 19.76 -16.64
N THR A 600 15.45 19.62 -17.97
CA THR A 600 16.60 19.47 -18.87
C THR A 600 17.37 20.78 -19.07
N LYS A 601 16.73 21.94 -18.88
CA LYS A 601 17.33 23.25 -19.05
C LYS A 601 18.27 23.57 -17.91
N THR A 602 17.79 23.42 -16.67
CA THR A 602 18.61 23.65 -15.47
C THR A 602 19.46 22.45 -15.08
N GLY A 603 19.12 21.26 -15.58
CA GLY A 603 19.82 20.03 -15.23
C GLY A 603 19.47 19.55 -13.82
N ALA A 604 18.19 19.60 -13.45
CA ALA A 604 17.71 19.22 -12.12
C ALA A 604 16.54 18.22 -12.17
N LEU A 605 16.53 17.27 -11.23
CA LEU A 605 15.42 16.36 -10.97
C LEU A 605 14.51 16.96 -9.89
N GLN A 606 13.19 16.89 -10.11
CA GLN A 606 12.18 17.29 -9.13
C GLN A 606 11.72 16.07 -8.34
N ILE A 607 12.23 15.90 -7.12
CA ILE A 607 12.00 14.71 -6.32
C ILE A 607 11.07 14.99 -5.14
N LEU A 608 10.08 14.13 -4.95
CA LEU A 608 9.24 14.11 -3.75
C LEU A 608 9.62 12.91 -2.88
N THR A 609 9.91 13.13 -1.61
CA THR A 609 10.28 12.06 -0.69
C THR A 609 9.95 12.43 0.76
N PRO A 610 9.49 11.46 1.57
CA PRO A 610 9.34 11.64 3.02
C PRO A 610 10.64 11.35 3.78
N ILE A 611 11.73 10.97 3.10
CA ILE A 611 13.03 10.71 3.73
C ILE A 611 13.53 12.03 4.36
N PRO A 612 13.87 12.05 5.66
CA PRO A 612 14.41 13.25 6.30
C PRO A 612 15.70 13.71 5.63
N LEU A 613 15.78 15.01 5.32
CA LEU A 613 16.96 15.60 4.66
C LEU A 613 18.24 15.36 5.47
N GLN A 614 18.15 15.33 6.80
CA GLN A 614 19.29 15.04 7.68
C GLN A 614 19.92 13.67 7.37
N ARG A 615 19.12 12.68 6.98
CA ARG A 615 19.61 11.34 6.64
C ARG A 615 20.36 11.34 5.31
N ILE A 616 19.88 12.10 4.33
CA ILE A 616 20.52 12.28 3.02
C ILE A 616 21.83 13.07 3.16
N GLU A 617 21.82 14.12 3.98
CA GLU A 617 23.01 14.93 4.28
C GLU A 617 24.06 14.14 5.05
N ALA A 618 23.66 13.33 6.03
CA ALA A 618 24.56 12.45 6.77
C ALA A 618 25.28 11.45 5.85
N ALA A 619 24.54 10.83 4.90
CA ALA A 619 25.11 9.96 3.88
C ALA A 619 26.20 10.68 3.05
N LYS A 620 25.89 11.89 2.57
CA LYS A 620 26.85 12.70 1.80
C LYS A 620 28.07 13.11 2.64
N ALA A 621 27.85 13.49 3.91
CA ALA A 621 28.92 13.89 4.82
C ALA A 621 29.86 12.73 5.16
N ALA A 622 29.33 11.49 5.18
CA ALA A 622 30.13 10.27 5.31
C ALA A 622 30.92 9.91 4.04
N GLY A 623 30.73 10.64 2.94
CA GLY A 623 31.38 10.36 1.66
C GLY A 623 30.73 9.23 0.87
N HIS A 624 29.52 8.80 1.26
CA HIS A 624 28.80 7.74 0.58
C HIS A 624 28.20 8.22 -0.74
N HIS A 625 28.04 7.30 -1.69
CA HIS A 625 27.45 7.61 -2.99
C HIS A 625 25.95 7.32 -3.00
N LEU A 626 25.16 8.29 -3.46
CA LEU A 626 23.70 8.19 -3.53
C LEU A 626 23.23 7.87 -4.95
N LEU A 627 22.42 6.85 -5.12
CA LEU A 627 21.91 6.37 -6.40
C LEU A 627 20.38 6.27 -6.38
N LEU A 628 19.80 6.37 -7.57
CA LEU A 628 18.40 6.04 -7.77
C LEU A 628 18.30 4.71 -8.51
N VAL A 629 17.68 3.73 -7.88
CA VAL A 629 17.38 2.43 -8.50
C VAL A 629 15.98 2.47 -9.08
N HIS A 630 15.90 2.23 -10.38
CA HIS A 630 14.68 2.07 -11.15
C HIS A 630 14.39 0.57 -11.34
N GLY A 631 13.13 0.18 -11.21
CA GLY A 631 12.71 -1.21 -11.43
C GLY A 631 11.20 -1.30 -11.61
N LYS A 632 10.67 -2.51 -11.48
CA LYS A 632 9.28 -2.87 -11.74
C LYS A 632 8.39 -2.73 -10.51
N LEU A 633 8.39 -1.54 -9.92
CA LEU A 633 7.42 -1.18 -8.89
C LEU A 633 6.05 -0.89 -9.50
N ASP A 634 5.00 -0.95 -8.68
CA ASP A 634 3.66 -0.55 -9.10
C ASP A 634 3.67 0.92 -9.55
N SER A 635 3.06 1.21 -10.69
CA SER A 635 2.98 2.59 -11.19
C SER A 635 2.20 3.48 -10.22
N PRO A 636 2.65 4.70 -9.93
CA PRO A 636 2.01 5.59 -8.96
C PRO A 636 0.78 6.31 -9.55
N GLY A 637 -0.14 5.57 -10.17
CA GLY A 637 -1.38 6.14 -10.73
C GLY A 637 -2.25 6.86 -9.70
N TRP A 638 -2.10 6.50 -8.42
CA TRP A 638 -2.73 7.19 -7.30
C TRP A 638 -2.21 8.62 -7.12
N ALA A 639 -0.97 8.93 -7.49
CA ALA A 639 -0.39 10.27 -7.38
C ALA A 639 -0.92 11.20 -8.48
N TYR A 640 -1.09 10.68 -9.71
CA TYR A 640 -1.58 11.49 -10.84
C TYR A 640 -3.05 11.89 -10.65
N SER A 641 -3.86 10.97 -10.12
CA SER A 641 -5.30 11.18 -9.92
C SER A 641 -5.65 11.95 -8.64
N GLU A 642 -4.67 12.27 -7.81
CA GLU A 642 -4.85 12.88 -6.50
C GLU A 642 -5.52 14.26 -6.56
N ASP A 643 -5.08 15.12 -7.49
CA ASP A 643 -5.64 16.46 -7.67
C ASP A 643 -7.11 16.41 -8.08
N LEU A 644 -7.47 15.48 -8.97
CA LEU A 644 -8.84 15.28 -9.40
C LEU A 644 -9.73 14.85 -8.23
N TYR A 645 -9.25 13.95 -7.37
CA TYR A 645 -9.98 13.56 -6.18
C TYR A 645 -10.11 14.69 -5.19
N TYR A 646 -9.04 15.45 -4.96
CA TYR A 646 -9.06 16.59 -4.05
C TYR A 646 -10.02 17.69 -4.51
N GLN A 647 -10.04 18.01 -5.80
CA GLN A 647 -10.98 18.98 -6.38
C GLN A 647 -12.42 18.47 -6.33
N SER A 648 -12.67 17.21 -6.72
CA SER A 648 -14.02 16.63 -6.66
C SER A 648 -14.58 16.59 -5.23
N PHE A 649 -13.73 16.29 -4.25
CA PHE A 649 -14.14 16.23 -2.84
C PHE A 649 -14.49 17.63 -2.28
N ASN A 650 -13.77 18.67 -2.71
CA ASN A 650 -14.01 20.04 -2.25
C ASN A 650 -15.06 20.80 -3.09
N GLY A 651 -15.28 20.40 -4.34
CA GLY A 651 -16.05 21.14 -5.34
C GLY A 651 -17.54 20.83 -5.38
N SER A 652 -18.05 19.85 -4.64
CA SER A 652 -19.42 19.39 -4.87
C SER A 652 -20.30 19.19 -3.63
N ASP A 653 -21.42 19.91 -3.64
CA ASP A 653 -22.77 19.55 -3.16
C ASP A 653 -23.30 18.21 -3.75
N VAL A 654 -22.43 17.29 -4.17
CA VAL A 654 -22.79 15.99 -4.76
C VAL A 654 -22.86 14.93 -3.66
N ASP A 655 -23.94 14.17 -3.70
CA ASP A 655 -24.23 13.06 -2.80
C ASP A 655 -23.12 11.98 -2.93
N ASN A 656 -22.08 12.07 -2.09
CA ASN A 656 -20.95 11.12 -2.03
C ASN A 656 -21.39 9.66 -1.79
N SER A 657 -22.65 9.43 -1.41
CA SER A 657 -23.24 8.13 -1.11
C SER A 657 -23.33 7.17 -2.31
N LYS A 658 -23.27 7.67 -3.56
CA LYS A 658 -23.27 6.83 -4.78
C LYS A 658 -21.87 6.34 -5.22
N TYR A 659 -20.78 6.91 -4.69
CA TYR A 659 -19.41 6.64 -5.15
C TYR A 659 -18.51 6.01 -4.07
N ASP A 660 -19.13 5.45 -3.03
CA ASP A 660 -18.48 5.11 -1.76
C ASP A 660 -17.91 3.68 -1.74
N THR A 661 -18.34 2.81 -2.65
CA THR A 661 -17.89 1.42 -2.68
C THR A 661 -16.84 1.23 -3.78
N VAL A 662 -15.61 0.90 -3.37
CA VAL A 662 -14.66 0.24 -4.28
C VAL A 662 -15.19 -1.19 -4.47
N GLU A 663 -15.88 -1.46 -5.57
CA GLU A 663 -16.27 -2.82 -5.92
C GLU A 663 -15.01 -3.65 -6.17
N VAL A 664 -14.79 -4.66 -5.34
CA VAL A 664 -13.74 -5.65 -5.54
C VAL A 664 -14.29 -6.62 -6.58
N MET A 665 -13.97 -6.39 -7.85
CA MET A 665 -14.06 -7.46 -8.84
C MET A 665 -12.88 -8.40 -8.57
N ASP A 666 -13.15 -9.63 -8.17
CA ASP A 666 -12.15 -10.68 -8.24
C ASP A 666 -11.68 -10.77 -9.69
N GLU A 667 -10.37 -10.65 -9.94
CA GLU A 667 -9.78 -10.64 -11.29
C GLU A 667 -9.92 -11.99 -12.04
N ASP A 668 -10.78 -12.91 -11.59
CA ASP A 668 -10.92 -14.27 -12.13
C ASP A 668 -12.35 -14.69 -12.55
N THR A 669 -13.34 -13.78 -12.67
CA THR A 669 -14.65 -14.17 -13.25
C THR A 669 -15.25 -13.12 -14.21
N GLU A 670 -15.40 -13.52 -15.47
CA GLU A 670 -16.24 -12.87 -16.48
C GLU A 670 -17.73 -13.02 -16.10
N SER A 671 -18.40 -11.94 -15.68
CA SER A 671 -19.83 -11.75 -15.95
C SER A 671 -20.28 -10.31 -15.68
N ASP A 672 -20.84 -9.71 -16.73
CA ASP A 672 -21.31 -8.34 -16.83
C ASP A 672 -22.84 -8.30 -16.68
N LYS A 673 -23.36 -7.68 -15.62
CA LYS A 673 -24.74 -7.11 -15.54
C LYS A 673 -24.87 -6.12 -14.38
N SER A 674 -25.15 -4.86 -14.67
CA SER A 674 -26.48 -4.25 -14.50
C SER A 674 -26.44 -2.72 -14.59
N ASP A 675 -27.51 -2.18 -15.16
CA ASP A 675 -27.80 -0.80 -15.55
C ASP A 675 -27.91 0.20 -14.39
N GLU A 676 -27.25 1.36 -14.53
CA GLU A 676 -27.77 2.73 -14.27
C GLU A 676 -26.63 3.78 -14.41
N GLU A 677 -26.82 4.79 -15.26
CA GLU A 677 -25.86 5.89 -15.51
C GLU A 677 -25.96 7.00 -14.45
N PRO A 678 -24.83 7.62 -14.05
CA PRO A 678 -24.85 9.00 -13.56
C PRO A 678 -24.31 9.97 -14.61
N GLU A 679 -25.15 10.94 -14.97
CA GLU A 679 -24.82 12.14 -15.75
C GLU A 679 -23.97 13.11 -14.91
N ASN A 680 -22.85 13.59 -15.47
CA ASN A 680 -22.49 15.02 -15.51
C ASN A 680 -21.14 15.25 -16.24
N LEU A 681 -21.22 15.98 -17.37
CA LEU A 681 -20.13 16.28 -18.30
C LEU A 681 -19.37 17.58 -18.00
N GLU A 682 -19.70 18.31 -16.92
CA GLU A 682 -19.22 19.70 -16.73
C GLU A 682 -17.85 19.83 -16.02
N VAL A 683 -17.31 18.77 -15.41
CA VAL A 683 -15.97 18.81 -14.76
C VAL A 683 -14.83 18.57 -15.77
N ALA A 684 -15.16 18.19 -17.01
CA ALA A 684 -14.18 17.75 -18.02
C ALA A 684 -13.41 18.87 -18.74
N GLY A 685 -13.70 20.15 -18.46
CA GLY A 685 -13.15 21.29 -19.22
C GLY A 685 -11.65 21.53 -19.07
N ASP A 686 -11.05 21.17 -17.92
CA ASP A 686 -9.63 21.45 -17.59
C ASP A 686 -8.77 20.16 -17.45
N ILE A 687 -9.34 18.98 -17.68
CA ILE A 687 -8.69 17.69 -17.37
C ILE A 687 -7.85 17.15 -18.54
N SER A 688 -8.00 17.68 -19.76
CA SER A 688 -7.31 17.18 -20.96
C SER A 688 -5.78 17.27 -20.93
N ASP A 689 -5.24 18.11 -20.04
CA ASP A 689 -3.82 18.47 -20.04
C ASP A 689 -3.00 17.76 -18.94
N THR A 690 -3.62 16.89 -18.14
CA THR A 690 -2.88 16.14 -17.10
C THR A 690 -2.15 14.93 -17.72
N PRO A 691 -0.81 14.85 -17.65
CA PRO A 691 -0.07 13.74 -18.23
C PRO A 691 -0.50 12.37 -17.67
N TRP A 692 -0.50 11.35 -18.52
CA TRP A 692 -0.91 9.96 -18.21
C TRP A 692 -2.38 9.75 -17.78
N ILE A 693 -3.22 10.79 -17.78
CA ILE A 693 -4.65 10.68 -17.53
C ILE A 693 -5.41 10.89 -18.83
N GLU A 694 -6.34 9.98 -19.12
CA GLU A 694 -7.29 10.13 -20.21
C GLU A 694 -8.67 10.39 -19.65
N VAL A 695 -9.32 11.44 -20.14
CA VAL A 695 -10.74 11.71 -19.91
C VAL A 695 -11.54 10.94 -20.95
N LEU A 696 -12.39 10.01 -20.48
CA LEU A 696 -13.26 9.23 -21.35
C LEU A 696 -14.53 10.03 -21.67
N GLN A 697 -14.68 10.44 -22.93
CA GLN A 697 -15.87 11.13 -23.43
C GLN A 697 -16.89 10.12 -24.01
N GLY A 698 -18.15 10.19 -23.59
CA GLY A 698 -19.25 9.43 -24.20
C GLY A 698 -19.21 7.89 -24.05
N HIS A 699 -19.82 7.19 -25.02
CA HIS A 699 -20.08 5.73 -25.06
C HIS A 699 -18.84 4.82 -25.26
N GLU A 700 -17.62 5.32 -25.08
CA GLU A 700 -16.43 4.49 -25.23
C GLU A 700 -16.26 3.51 -24.06
N LYS A 701 -16.63 2.25 -24.32
CA LYS A 701 -16.34 1.04 -23.52
C LYS A 701 -16.35 1.24 -22.00
N ARG A 702 -17.46 1.77 -21.48
CA ARG A 702 -17.68 1.89 -20.03
C ARG A 702 -18.24 0.57 -19.47
N PRO A 703 -17.61 -0.06 -18.48
CA PRO A 703 -18.35 -0.80 -17.46
C PRO A 703 -19.24 0.19 -16.71
N VAL A 704 -20.49 -0.17 -16.44
CA VAL A 704 -21.44 0.67 -15.69
C VAL A 704 -20.84 1.00 -14.31
N GLY A 705 -20.84 2.29 -13.92
CA GLY A 705 -20.20 2.78 -12.69
C GLY A 705 -18.75 3.28 -12.82
N SER A 706 -18.13 3.18 -14.00
CA SER A 706 -16.77 3.68 -14.25
C SER A 706 -16.71 5.21 -14.44
N ARG A 707 -15.63 5.82 -13.94
CA ARG A 707 -15.41 7.28 -13.93
C ARG A 707 -15.16 7.86 -15.33
N VAL A 708 -15.38 9.17 -15.46
CA VAL A 708 -15.13 9.98 -16.66
C VAL A 708 -13.63 10.11 -17.00
N TRP A 709 -12.72 9.48 -16.24
CA TRP A 709 -11.28 9.48 -16.50
C TRP A 709 -10.60 8.18 -16.04
N ARG A 710 -9.51 7.81 -16.71
CA ARG A 710 -8.66 6.64 -16.37
C ARG A 710 -7.17 7.00 -16.46
N VAL A 711 -6.34 6.36 -15.64
CA VAL A 711 -4.88 6.43 -15.80
C VAL A 711 -4.48 5.48 -16.93
N ARG A 712 -3.86 6.02 -17.97
CA ARG A 712 -3.35 5.27 -19.12
C ARG A 712 -2.06 4.53 -18.73
N ARG A 713 -2.05 3.19 -18.88
CA ARG A 713 -0.88 2.31 -18.62
C ARG A 713 -0.02 2.07 -19.88
N ASP A 714 -0.47 2.57 -21.03
CA ASP A 714 -0.01 2.28 -22.38
C ASP A 714 0.97 3.32 -22.96
N LEU A 715 1.03 4.52 -22.38
CA LEU A 715 2.04 5.54 -22.75
C LEU A 715 3.40 5.18 -22.12
N GLY A 716 4.12 4.33 -22.84
CA GLY A 716 5.40 3.70 -22.49
C GLY A 716 5.61 2.35 -23.18
N ARG A 717 4.55 1.78 -23.80
CA ARG A 717 4.57 0.49 -24.52
C ARG A 717 3.97 0.54 -25.94
N ALA A 718 3.92 1.72 -26.57
CA ALA A 718 3.46 1.81 -27.96
C ALA A 718 4.54 1.30 -28.93
N GLY A 719 4.55 -0.01 -29.18
CA GLY A 719 5.05 -0.55 -30.44
C GLY A 719 4.14 -0.12 -31.60
N PRO A 720 4.66 -0.04 -32.83
CA PRO A 720 3.90 0.48 -33.97
C PRO A 720 2.88 -0.56 -34.40
N GLY A 721 1.60 -0.22 -34.30
CA GLY A 721 0.54 -0.99 -34.96
C GLY A 721 -0.72 -1.10 -34.14
N VAL A 722 -1.49 -0.03 -34.05
CA VAL A 722 -2.96 -0.08 -34.10
C VAL A 722 -3.41 1.22 -34.77
N GLU A 723 -3.74 1.13 -36.07
CA GLU A 723 -4.68 2.06 -36.71
C GLU A 723 -6.11 1.58 -36.44
#